data_AF-A0A914ZKA6-F1
#
_entry.id   AF-A0A914ZKA6-F1
#
_cell.length_a   1.000
_cell.length_b   1.000
_cell.length_c   1.000
_cell.angle_alpha   90.00
_cell.angle_beta   90.00
_cell.angle_gamma   90.00
#
_symmetry.space_group_name_H-M   'P 1'
#
loop_
_entity.id
_entity.type
_entity.pdbx_description
1 polymer ?
#
loop_
_entity_poly.entity_id
_entity_poly.type
_entity_poly.pdbx_seq_one_letter_code
_entity_poly.pdbx_strand_id
1 'polypeptide(L)'
;MKSYVRCKNVSFESNREESFYDLQLNIKGKANVMESFDDYTATETLDGDNKYDAGEFGLQPAEKGVKFISFPPVLHLQLMRFQYDAQQDANVKINDRFEFPALLNLNKFVEDGDQKEPIDFVLHAVLVHSGDFHGGHYVVFINTNMSGPAKWCKFDDDVVSRASVRDAIDSNYGGDDPELPGKSFTNAYMLVYIQKSRLNEVLCPVTEEDIPRHLRLRFEEEKSADAKKKKEKMEAHLFTEVIVILEEYMFDYNGFDLFDPKILDDVQHLKVEKKMTIDQLYSLFAKEFHLQEDSFRLWQVQENTVRDERSNAPSLNRLRPSALLKRDSDRANAMNTVDAVLESDRNIIFLEVAADSGGSAAILPAYNEAHDMMFFLKYYDADQRQTFFSGHIMINCKSTIRAHVPQILEKVHLPLGTELKFYEEIAPERMRPLCMDDVLSQDHALVEVIDGAILVFERADKSSPENNAHMYYTHKYNTMLVEAVQNPDGFGTPLTERFAPVQGEISQTWTMGQVMQWIANGIGCSADRILLWKVSQYNEKPTNNHISEHEMRVCSVKDLLGLTGPHRHDPRRQKRYRIYYTKMPIPVSDLERRYKMRLQCMDEKMQISEITVFPPRSGNVQSILSEAQREFRFSQNGTKVLRLVYTGQVSHALRVYQVFNNELSAMEVYSKIGNSTYAARVEEVPEDELTVRAGEYLLPVAHFDKDPSRMFGVPFYIKVINGETLHSVSERIRKKLDVSEKEFEKYKFAIILNNRVSKYLDKENVVNLNELAQAHFTGLVSAPWLGLDHMNKSRGTRGSHTTEKAIVIHN
;
A
#
# COMPACT_ATOMS: atom_id res chain seq x y z
N MET A 1 18.80 -38.97 -6.56
CA MET A 1 20.24 -38.61 -6.58
C MET A 1 20.83 -38.87 -5.19
N LYS A 2 22.15 -38.95 -5.08
CA LYS A 2 22.88 -39.21 -3.84
C LYS A 2 23.88 -38.08 -3.59
N SER A 3 23.70 -37.35 -2.50
CA SER A 3 24.70 -36.41 -2.00
C SER A 3 25.61 -37.15 -1.01
N TYR A 4 26.92 -36.96 -1.11
CA TYR A 4 27.88 -37.63 -0.25
C TYR A 4 28.93 -36.66 0.28
N VAL A 5 29.46 -36.97 1.47
CA VAL A 5 30.62 -36.33 2.07
C VAL A 5 31.55 -37.44 2.58
N ARG A 6 32.75 -37.54 2.00
CA ARG A 6 33.75 -38.55 2.34
C ARG A 6 34.98 -37.91 2.94
N CYS A 7 35.34 -38.28 4.15
CA CYS A 7 36.56 -37.78 4.80
C CYS A 7 37.82 -38.36 4.13
N LYS A 8 38.88 -37.56 4.00
CA LYS A 8 40.14 -38.00 3.36
C LYS A 8 41.03 -38.82 4.28
N ASN A 9 41.07 -38.45 5.57
CA ASN A 9 42.03 -38.99 6.53
C ASN A 9 41.44 -40.05 7.47
N VAL A 10 40.11 -40.15 7.53
CA VAL A 10 39.39 -41.12 8.36
C VAL A 10 38.39 -41.86 7.51
N SER A 11 38.13 -43.14 7.82
CA SER A 11 37.17 -43.97 7.10
C SER A 11 35.73 -43.64 7.52
N PHE A 12 35.29 -42.42 7.20
CA PHE A 12 33.96 -41.92 7.46
C PHE A 12 33.36 -41.33 6.17
N GLU A 13 32.18 -41.81 5.79
CA GLU A 13 31.37 -41.28 4.69
C GLU A 13 29.94 -41.06 5.18
N SER A 14 29.44 -39.84 5.01
CA SER A 14 28.02 -39.53 5.15
C SER A 14 27.40 -39.46 3.77
N ASN A 15 26.29 -40.17 3.54
CA ASN A 15 25.54 -40.05 2.31
C ASN A 15 24.05 -39.84 2.60
N ARG A 16 23.37 -39.16 1.67
CA ARG A 16 21.94 -38.86 1.73
C ARG A 16 21.35 -39.07 0.34
N GLU A 17 20.30 -39.88 0.26
CA GLU A 17 19.53 -40.05 -0.97
C GLU A 17 18.37 -39.06 -1.00
N GLU A 18 18.18 -38.43 -2.15
CA GLU A 18 17.18 -37.40 -2.38
C GLU A 18 16.48 -37.60 -3.72
N SER A 19 15.16 -37.44 -3.73
CA SER A 19 14.36 -37.41 -4.96
C SER A 19 14.38 -36.01 -5.57
N PHE A 20 14.29 -35.93 -6.90
CA PHE A 20 14.18 -34.67 -7.63
C PHE A 20 13.11 -34.78 -8.71
N TYR A 21 12.45 -33.66 -8.99
CA TYR A 21 11.46 -33.53 -10.09
C TYR A 21 12.03 -32.71 -11.25
N ASP A 22 13.05 -31.91 -10.98
CA ASP A 22 13.77 -31.07 -11.92
C ASP A 22 15.24 -30.94 -11.54
N LEU A 23 16.05 -30.45 -12.48
CA LEU A 23 17.45 -30.12 -12.25
C LEU A 23 17.72 -28.69 -12.69
N GLN A 24 18.31 -27.93 -11.77
CA GLN A 24 18.76 -26.57 -12.00
C GLN A 24 20.21 -26.60 -12.47
N LEU A 25 20.43 -26.24 -13.73
CA LEU A 25 21.74 -26.22 -14.36
C LEU A 25 22.32 -24.80 -14.37
N ASN A 26 23.50 -24.66 -13.77
CA ASN A 26 24.26 -23.43 -13.85
C ASN A 26 24.79 -23.23 -15.27
N ILE A 27 24.50 -22.08 -15.87
CA ILE A 27 24.93 -21.77 -17.24
C ILE A 27 26.10 -20.79 -17.29
N LYS A 28 26.38 -20.07 -16.19
CA LYS A 28 27.36 -18.99 -16.20
C LYS A 28 28.76 -19.59 -16.38
N GLY A 29 29.43 -19.21 -17.48
CA GLY A 29 30.74 -19.74 -17.83
C GLY A 29 30.73 -21.19 -18.34
N LYS A 30 29.57 -21.71 -18.80
CA LYS A 30 29.43 -23.04 -19.40
C LYS A 30 29.00 -22.89 -20.86
N ALA A 31 29.58 -23.69 -21.75
CA ALA A 31 29.26 -23.65 -23.18
C ALA A 31 28.03 -24.50 -23.53
N ASN A 32 27.75 -25.57 -22.77
CA ASN A 32 26.71 -26.54 -23.09
C ASN A 32 26.18 -27.29 -21.87
N VAL A 33 25.09 -28.05 -22.07
CA VAL A 33 24.44 -28.89 -21.05
C VAL A 33 25.39 -29.88 -20.40
N MET A 34 26.31 -30.52 -21.15
CA MET A 34 27.22 -31.54 -20.60
C MET A 34 28.20 -30.93 -19.60
N GLU A 35 28.75 -29.75 -19.89
CA GLU A 35 29.61 -29.02 -18.94
C GLU A 35 28.86 -28.61 -17.66
N SER A 36 27.56 -28.36 -17.76
CA SER A 36 26.73 -28.04 -16.59
C SER A 36 26.45 -29.27 -15.74
N PHE A 37 26.29 -30.45 -16.35
CA PHE A 37 26.21 -31.72 -15.60
C PHE A 37 27.55 -32.10 -14.97
N ASP A 38 28.66 -31.84 -15.65
CA ASP A 38 30.01 -31.99 -15.08
C ASP A 38 30.19 -31.06 -13.86
N ASP A 39 29.72 -29.81 -13.94
CA ASP A 39 29.70 -28.87 -12.81
C ASP A 39 28.82 -29.38 -11.66
N TYR A 40 27.62 -29.88 -11.98
CA TYR A 40 26.65 -30.36 -11.01
C TYR A 40 27.18 -31.58 -10.22
N THR A 41 27.98 -32.43 -10.86
CA THR A 41 28.57 -33.64 -10.26
C THR A 41 30.01 -33.44 -9.80
N ALA A 42 30.55 -32.22 -9.93
CA ALA A 42 31.90 -31.90 -9.50
C ALA A 42 32.05 -32.09 -7.99
N THR A 43 33.21 -32.62 -7.59
CA THR A 43 33.53 -32.84 -6.17
C THR A 43 34.15 -31.59 -5.57
N GLU A 44 33.51 -31.08 -4.53
CA GLU A 44 33.96 -29.94 -3.71
C GLU A 44 34.92 -30.45 -2.62
N THR A 45 36.12 -29.88 -2.54
CA THR A 45 37.06 -30.20 -1.44
C THR A 45 36.77 -29.28 -0.25
N LEU A 46 36.53 -29.90 0.90
CA LEU A 46 36.33 -29.26 2.19
C LEU A 46 37.66 -29.29 2.98
N ASP A 47 38.43 -28.20 2.93
CA ASP A 47 39.73 -28.08 3.59
C ASP A 47 39.88 -26.74 4.36
N GLY A 48 41.05 -26.52 4.96
CA GLY A 48 41.35 -25.29 5.70
C GLY A 48 40.36 -25.01 6.85
N ASP A 49 39.72 -23.84 6.81
CA ASP A 49 38.68 -23.42 7.75
C ASP A 49 37.30 -24.06 7.46
N ASN A 50 37.11 -24.67 6.29
CA ASN A 50 35.87 -25.29 5.80
C ASN A 50 35.84 -26.82 5.99
N LYS A 51 36.59 -27.35 6.97
CA LYS A 51 36.61 -28.79 7.26
C LYS A 51 35.23 -29.30 7.68
N TYR A 52 34.94 -30.55 7.32
CA TYR A 52 33.71 -31.22 7.66
C TYR A 52 33.73 -31.75 9.09
N ASP A 53 32.68 -31.50 9.88
CA ASP A 53 32.54 -32.10 11.21
C ASP A 53 32.01 -33.53 11.10
N ALA A 54 32.91 -34.50 11.28
CA ALA A 54 32.59 -35.92 11.22
C ALA A 54 32.15 -36.49 12.58
N GLY A 55 31.60 -35.66 13.48
CA GLY A 55 31.06 -36.09 14.77
C GLY A 55 32.16 -36.56 15.71
N GLU A 56 32.24 -37.87 15.95
CA GLU A 56 33.25 -38.48 16.83
C GLU A 56 34.69 -38.23 16.35
N PHE A 57 34.90 -38.01 15.05
CA PHE A 57 36.21 -37.72 14.46
C PHE A 57 36.54 -36.21 14.40
N GLY A 58 35.60 -35.34 14.83
CA GLY A 58 35.75 -33.89 14.78
C GLY A 58 35.93 -33.33 13.36
N LEU A 59 36.58 -32.16 13.25
CA LEU A 59 36.78 -31.46 11.98
C LEU A 59 37.84 -32.14 11.10
N GLN A 60 37.40 -32.71 9.99
CA GLN A 60 38.22 -33.47 9.02
C GLN A 60 38.17 -32.83 7.63
N PRO A 61 39.29 -32.83 6.89
CA PRO A 61 39.25 -32.58 5.46
C PRO A 61 38.41 -33.64 4.74
N ALA A 62 37.50 -33.23 3.87
CA ALA A 62 36.56 -34.12 3.20
C ALA A 62 36.31 -33.72 1.75
N GLU A 63 35.65 -34.60 1.02
CA GLU A 63 35.16 -34.40 -0.34
C GLU A 63 33.65 -34.48 -0.32
N LYS A 64 32.99 -33.44 -0.82
CA LYS A 64 31.53 -33.37 -0.93
C LYS A 64 31.15 -33.38 -2.40
N GLY A 65 30.15 -34.16 -2.76
CA GLY A 65 29.69 -34.22 -4.15
C GLY A 65 28.27 -34.75 -4.27
N VAL A 66 27.79 -34.75 -5.51
CA VAL A 66 26.50 -35.31 -5.90
C VAL A 66 26.71 -36.33 -7.01
N LYS A 67 26.01 -37.46 -6.93
CA LYS A 67 25.94 -38.47 -8.00
C LYS A 67 24.50 -38.81 -8.30
N PHE A 68 24.22 -39.24 -9.54
CA PHE A 68 22.90 -39.74 -9.90
C PHE A 68 22.83 -41.26 -9.70
N ILE A 69 21.73 -41.70 -9.09
CA ILE A 69 21.39 -43.13 -8.96
C ILE A 69 20.61 -43.57 -10.20
N SER A 70 19.62 -42.76 -10.59
CA SER A 70 18.78 -42.97 -11.77
C SER A 70 18.19 -41.64 -12.24
N PHE A 71 17.80 -41.57 -13.51
CA PHE A 71 17.06 -40.45 -14.10
C PHE A 71 15.58 -40.83 -14.34
N PRO A 72 14.65 -39.86 -14.24
CA PRO A 72 13.24 -40.09 -14.57
C PRO A 72 13.01 -40.24 -16.08
N PRO A 73 11.87 -40.84 -16.52
CA PRO A 73 11.50 -40.93 -17.93
C PRO A 73 11.36 -39.55 -18.61
N VAL A 74 10.94 -38.53 -17.86
CA VAL A 74 10.84 -37.14 -18.30
C VAL A 74 11.78 -36.30 -17.46
N LEU A 75 12.71 -35.63 -18.12
CA LEU A 75 13.76 -34.84 -17.50
C LEU A 75 13.51 -33.35 -17.75
N HIS A 76 13.20 -32.64 -16.67
CA HIS A 76 13.07 -31.19 -16.66
C HIS A 76 14.40 -30.53 -16.28
N LEU A 77 14.98 -29.77 -17.21
CA LEU A 77 16.22 -29.04 -16.99
C LEU A 77 15.91 -27.54 -16.99
N GLN A 78 15.98 -26.90 -15.82
CA GLN A 78 15.91 -25.44 -15.73
C GLN A 78 17.30 -24.87 -15.92
N LEU A 79 17.44 -23.98 -16.90
CA LEU A 79 18.67 -23.25 -17.14
C LEU A 79 18.64 -22.00 -16.27
N MET A 80 19.63 -21.83 -15.40
CA MET A 80 19.70 -20.73 -14.43
C MET A 80 20.05 -19.38 -15.11
N ARG A 81 19.18 -18.95 -16.05
CA ARG A 81 19.25 -17.71 -16.83
C ARG A 81 18.97 -16.48 -15.98
N PHE A 82 18.21 -16.60 -14.90
CA PHE A 82 17.85 -15.48 -14.03
C PHE A 82 18.54 -15.66 -12.68
N GLN A 83 19.41 -14.72 -12.33
CA GLN A 83 20.19 -14.77 -11.09
C GLN A 83 20.29 -13.37 -10.49
N TYR A 84 20.38 -13.30 -9.17
CA TYR A 84 20.65 -12.06 -8.46
C TYR A 84 22.13 -11.67 -8.63
N ASP A 85 22.39 -10.47 -9.14
CA ASP A 85 23.73 -9.89 -9.21
C ASP A 85 23.95 -8.95 -8.01
N ALA A 86 24.78 -9.40 -7.07
CA ALA A 86 25.08 -8.66 -5.85
C ALA A 86 25.87 -7.36 -6.09
N GLN A 87 26.53 -7.18 -7.25
CA GLN A 87 27.20 -5.93 -7.58
C GLN A 87 26.22 -4.88 -8.10
N GLN A 88 25.17 -5.31 -8.79
CA GLN A 88 24.13 -4.43 -9.33
C GLN A 88 22.92 -4.27 -8.41
N ASP A 89 22.85 -5.05 -7.33
CA ASP A 89 21.71 -5.14 -6.41
C ASP A 89 20.37 -5.37 -7.13
N ALA A 90 20.41 -6.22 -8.18
CA ALA A 90 19.29 -6.48 -9.07
C ALA A 90 19.33 -7.91 -9.61
N ASN A 91 18.16 -8.44 -9.98
CA ASN A 91 18.10 -9.68 -10.73
C ASN A 91 18.40 -9.40 -12.21
N VAL A 92 19.29 -10.20 -12.78
CA VAL A 92 19.75 -10.06 -14.16
C VAL A 92 19.46 -11.34 -14.95
N LYS A 93 19.23 -11.16 -16.26
CA LYS A 93 19.13 -12.26 -17.21
C LYS A 93 20.48 -12.49 -17.89
N ILE A 94 21.01 -13.70 -17.78
CA ILE A 94 22.23 -14.17 -18.43
C ILE A 94 21.87 -14.57 -19.86
N ASN A 95 22.32 -13.79 -20.85
CA ASN A 95 22.02 -14.05 -22.25
C ASN A 95 23.12 -14.84 -22.97
N ASP A 96 24.17 -15.29 -22.26
CA ASP A 96 25.31 -16.02 -22.81
C ASP A 96 24.90 -17.21 -23.69
N ARG A 97 25.68 -17.49 -24.73
CA ARG A 97 25.43 -18.62 -25.62
C ARG A 97 25.61 -19.94 -24.87
N PHE A 98 24.57 -20.77 -24.85
CA PHE A 98 24.53 -22.05 -24.15
C PHE A 98 23.85 -23.12 -25.01
N GLU A 99 24.61 -24.13 -25.42
CA GLU A 99 24.14 -25.16 -26.33
C GLU A 99 23.46 -26.34 -25.61
N PHE A 100 22.43 -26.88 -26.25
CA PHE A 100 21.72 -28.08 -25.79
C PHE A 100 21.40 -29.00 -26.97
N PRO A 101 21.78 -30.29 -26.91
CA PRO A 101 21.66 -31.18 -28.06
C PRO A 101 20.26 -31.76 -28.20
N ALA A 102 19.86 -32.13 -29.42
CA ALA A 102 18.60 -32.86 -29.66
C ALA A 102 18.60 -34.28 -29.05
N LEU A 103 19.78 -34.91 -28.95
CA LEU A 103 20.01 -36.20 -28.31
C LEU A 103 21.05 -36.01 -27.19
N LEU A 104 20.65 -36.29 -25.95
CA LEU A 104 21.47 -36.11 -24.75
C LEU A 104 21.78 -37.48 -24.13
N ASN A 105 23.07 -37.81 -24.01
CA ASN A 105 23.51 -39.05 -23.37
C ASN A 105 24.00 -38.72 -21.95
N LEU A 106 23.38 -39.32 -20.93
CA LEU A 106 23.70 -39.07 -19.52
C LEU A 106 24.35 -40.25 -18.80
N ASN A 107 24.81 -41.26 -19.55
CA ASN A 107 25.42 -42.47 -18.98
C ASN A 107 26.60 -42.16 -18.04
N LYS A 108 27.39 -41.13 -18.36
CA LYS A 108 28.57 -40.70 -17.59
C LYS A 108 28.25 -40.34 -16.13
N PHE A 109 27.02 -39.91 -15.82
CA PHE A 109 26.68 -39.27 -14.56
C PHE A 109 26.02 -40.22 -13.54
N VAL A 110 25.85 -41.49 -13.89
CA VAL A 110 25.25 -42.53 -13.04
C VAL A 110 26.33 -43.45 -12.45
N GLU A 111 26.22 -43.84 -11.19
CA GLU A 111 27.20 -44.72 -10.51
C GLU A 111 27.15 -46.18 -11.07
N ASP A 112 28.31 -46.80 -11.36
CA ASP A 112 28.50 -48.15 -11.97
C ASP A 112 27.59 -49.26 -11.37
N GLY A 113 27.10 -50.27 -12.09
CA GLY A 113 27.36 -50.75 -13.45
C GLY A 113 26.52 -52.02 -13.74
N ASP A 114 25.21 -51.86 -13.88
CA ASP A 114 24.31 -52.95 -14.34
C ASP A 114 23.22 -52.43 -15.30
N GLN A 115 23.57 -51.48 -16.17
CA GLN A 115 22.63 -50.97 -17.16
C GLN A 115 22.82 -51.68 -18.50
N LYS A 116 21.92 -52.63 -18.77
CA LYS A 116 21.77 -53.30 -20.08
C LYS A 116 21.29 -52.35 -21.19
N GLU A 117 20.90 -51.10 -20.87
CA GLU A 117 20.34 -50.14 -21.83
C GLU A 117 20.98 -48.74 -21.71
N PRO A 118 21.29 -48.06 -22.83
CA PRO A 118 21.77 -46.66 -22.82
C PRO A 118 20.73 -45.68 -22.28
N ILE A 119 21.12 -44.76 -21.40
CA ILE A 119 20.32 -43.62 -20.95
C ILE A 119 20.43 -42.47 -21.97
N ASP A 120 19.80 -42.67 -23.12
CA ASP A 120 19.64 -41.65 -24.14
C ASP A 120 18.32 -40.88 -23.94
N PHE A 121 18.40 -39.56 -24.02
CA PHE A 121 17.29 -38.63 -23.89
C PHE A 121 17.09 -37.86 -25.21
N VAL A 122 15.84 -37.75 -25.66
CA VAL A 122 15.47 -36.98 -26.85
C VAL A 122 14.77 -35.69 -26.43
N LEU A 123 15.19 -34.56 -27.00
CA LEU A 123 14.63 -33.24 -26.71
C LEU A 123 13.17 -33.16 -27.18
N HIS A 124 12.26 -32.87 -26.25
CA HIS A 124 10.83 -32.81 -26.50
C HIS A 124 10.31 -31.37 -26.55
N ALA A 125 10.72 -30.52 -25.61
CA ALA A 125 10.30 -29.12 -25.57
C ALA A 125 11.42 -28.16 -25.19
N VAL A 126 11.36 -26.96 -25.75
CA VAL A 126 12.27 -25.83 -25.50
C VAL A 126 11.43 -24.62 -25.13
N LEU A 127 11.49 -24.22 -23.85
CA LEU A 127 10.77 -23.05 -23.34
C LEU A 127 11.70 -21.84 -23.45
N VAL A 128 11.20 -20.79 -24.09
CA VAL A 128 11.98 -19.64 -24.52
C VAL A 128 11.41 -18.37 -23.93
N HIS A 129 12.30 -17.48 -23.50
CA HIS A 129 11.96 -16.16 -23.01
C HIS A 129 12.67 -15.09 -23.85
N SER A 130 11.91 -14.14 -24.37
CA SER A 130 12.40 -12.98 -25.13
C SER A 130 12.18 -11.70 -24.33
N GLY A 131 13.26 -11.04 -23.90
CA GLY A 131 13.19 -9.86 -23.02
C GLY A 131 14.18 -9.96 -21.85
N ASP A 132 13.95 -9.15 -20.82
CA ASP A 132 14.82 -9.01 -19.65
C ASP A 132 14.16 -9.53 -18.35
N PHE A 133 14.66 -9.16 -17.17
CA PHE A 133 14.04 -9.57 -15.91
C PHE A 133 12.70 -8.85 -15.61
N HIS A 134 12.54 -7.59 -16.06
CA HIS A 134 11.39 -6.76 -15.73
C HIS A 134 10.18 -6.99 -16.65
N GLY A 135 10.42 -7.54 -17.84
CA GLY A 135 9.36 -7.95 -18.74
C GLY A 135 9.88 -8.68 -19.99
N GLY A 136 9.03 -9.55 -20.53
CA GLY A 136 9.29 -10.22 -21.77
C GLY A 136 8.15 -11.15 -22.19
N HIS A 137 8.40 -11.88 -23.28
CA HIS A 137 7.44 -12.76 -23.93
C HIS A 137 7.87 -14.21 -23.83
N TYR A 138 6.92 -15.10 -23.52
CA TYR A 138 7.19 -16.52 -23.30
C TYR A 138 6.57 -17.34 -24.43
N VAL A 139 7.38 -18.20 -25.05
CA VAL A 139 6.93 -19.12 -26.08
C VAL A 139 7.52 -20.50 -25.83
N VAL A 140 6.90 -21.54 -26.37
CA VAL A 140 7.44 -22.90 -26.29
C VAL A 140 7.50 -23.55 -27.66
N PHE A 141 8.62 -24.19 -27.96
CA PHE A 141 8.76 -25.08 -29.10
C PHE A 141 8.57 -26.51 -28.61
N ILE A 142 7.67 -27.26 -29.24
CA ILE A 142 7.40 -28.66 -28.90
C ILE A 142 7.57 -29.53 -30.14
N ASN A 143 8.31 -30.62 -30.02
CA ASN A 143 8.39 -31.65 -31.04
C ASN A 143 7.17 -32.58 -30.92
N THR A 144 6.23 -32.40 -31.85
CA THR A 144 4.96 -33.15 -31.90
C THR A 144 5.11 -34.56 -32.48
N ASN A 145 6.30 -34.94 -32.97
CA ASN A 145 6.56 -36.26 -33.53
C ASN A 145 7.91 -36.81 -33.05
N MET A 146 7.89 -37.52 -31.92
CA MET A 146 9.10 -38.05 -31.27
C MET A 146 9.50 -39.45 -31.74
N SER A 147 8.59 -40.19 -32.39
CA SER A 147 8.83 -41.57 -32.89
C SER A 147 9.29 -41.62 -34.35
N GLY A 148 9.48 -40.47 -35.00
CA GLY A 148 9.87 -40.35 -36.41
C GLY A 148 10.64 -39.05 -36.70
N PRO A 149 10.62 -38.52 -37.93
CA PRO A 149 11.25 -37.24 -38.24
C PRO A 149 10.68 -36.12 -37.37
N ALA A 150 11.56 -35.33 -36.74
CA ALA A 150 11.15 -34.28 -35.82
C ALA A 150 10.19 -33.28 -36.49
N LYS A 151 9.08 -32.98 -35.82
CA LYS A 151 8.07 -32.00 -36.26
C LYS A 151 7.87 -30.96 -35.17
N TRP A 152 8.68 -29.91 -35.23
CA TRP A 152 8.63 -28.81 -34.28
C TRP A 152 7.46 -27.86 -34.59
N CYS A 153 6.75 -27.47 -33.54
CA CYS A 153 5.74 -26.43 -33.56
C CYS A 153 6.10 -25.37 -32.52
N LYS A 154 5.97 -24.09 -32.89
CA LYS A 154 6.02 -22.95 -31.97
C LYS A 154 4.60 -22.70 -31.46
N PHE A 155 4.42 -22.82 -30.16
CA PHE A 155 3.21 -22.44 -29.43
C PHE A 155 3.45 -21.05 -28.85
N ASP A 156 2.82 -20.06 -29.47
CA ASP A 156 2.92 -18.63 -29.15
C ASP A 156 1.51 -18.15 -28.80
N ASP A 157 1.14 -18.30 -27.52
CA ASP A 157 -0.19 -18.05 -26.98
C ASP A 157 -1.32 -18.71 -27.80
N ASP A 158 -2.14 -17.90 -28.49
CA ASP A 158 -3.27 -18.34 -29.32
C ASP A 158 -2.87 -18.81 -30.72
N VAL A 159 -1.60 -18.62 -31.12
CA VAL A 159 -1.08 -18.95 -32.45
C VAL A 159 -0.11 -20.14 -32.37
N VAL A 160 -0.49 -21.24 -33.04
CA VAL A 160 0.38 -22.40 -33.21
C VAL A 160 0.88 -22.47 -34.66
N SER A 161 2.20 -22.50 -34.85
CA SER A 161 2.83 -22.53 -36.17
C SER A 161 3.93 -23.60 -36.26
N ARG A 162 4.26 -24.06 -37.48
CA ARG A 162 5.37 -25.00 -37.69
C ARG A 162 6.72 -24.26 -37.57
N ALA A 163 7.72 -24.94 -37.02
CA ALA A 163 9.07 -24.42 -36.85
C ALA A 163 10.11 -25.40 -37.41
N SER A 164 11.25 -24.89 -37.87
CA SER A 164 12.39 -25.74 -38.23
C SER A 164 13.16 -26.17 -36.98
N VAL A 165 14.03 -27.18 -37.12
CA VAL A 165 14.93 -27.60 -36.02
C VAL A 165 15.86 -26.44 -35.60
N ARG A 166 16.34 -25.65 -36.57
CA ARG A 166 17.17 -24.46 -36.32
C ARG A 166 16.41 -23.41 -35.50
N ASP A 167 15.12 -23.21 -35.77
CA ASP A 167 14.30 -22.24 -35.02
C ASP A 167 14.02 -22.71 -33.59
N ALA A 168 13.77 -24.02 -33.41
CA ALA A 168 13.43 -24.59 -32.11
C ALA A 168 14.65 -24.77 -31.19
N ILE A 169 15.83 -25.06 -31.75
CA ILE A 169 17.03 -25.40 -30.98
C ILE A 169 18.10 -24.32 -31.15
N ASP A 170 18.74 -24.23 -32.32
CA ASP A 170 19.95 -23.42 -32.51
C ASP A 170 19.74 -21.92 -32.26
N SER A 171 18.57 -21.40 -32.68
CA SER A 171 18.21 -20.00 -32.51
C SER A 171 17.91 -19.61 -31.05
N ASN A 172 17.87 -20.58 -30.14
CA ASN A 172 17.51 -20.39 -28.73
C ASN A 172 18.70 -20.63 -27.78
N TYR A 173 19.93 -20.80 -28.28
CA TYR A 173 21.13 -20.89 -27.44
C TYR A 173 21.48 -19.57 -26.73
N GLY A 174 21.05 -18.42 -27.25
CA GLY A 174 21.47 -17.10 -26.78
C GLY A 174 22.82 -16.65 -27.34
N GLY A 175 23.34 -15.54 -26.83
CA GLY A 175 24.52 -14.84 -27.32
C GLY A 175 24.22 -13.90 -28.50
N ASP A 176 25.23 -13.11 -28.87
CA ASP A 176 25.20 -12.30 -30.09
C ASP A 176 25.57 -13.18 -31.28
N ASP A 177 24.57 -13.71 -31.99
CA ASP A 177 24.76 -14.39 -33.27
C ASP A 177 25.00 -13.33 -34.37
N PRO A 178 26.18 -13.29 -35.01
CA PRO A 178 26.48 -12.35 -36.10
C PRO A 178 25.53 -12.49 -37.30
N GLU A 179 24.90 -13.66 -37.49
CA GLU A 179 23.95 -13.93 -38.57
C GLU A 179 22.50 -13.51 -38.25
N LEU A 180 22.19 -13.22 -36.97
CA LEU A 180 20.84 -12.87 -36.50
C LEU A 180 20.83 -11.60 -35.62
N PRO A 181 21.12 -10.42 -36.20
CA PRO A 181 21.07 -9.16 -35.47
C PRO A 181 19.65 -8.89 -34.92
N GLY A 182 19.55 -8.65 -33.60
CA GLY A 182 18.29 -8.32 -32.91
C GLY A 182 17.66 -9.43 -32.07
N LYS A 183 18.22 -10.66 -32.04
CA LYS A 183 17.74 -11.78 -31.20
C LYS A 183 18.54 -12.02 -29.91
N SER A 184 19.50 -11.16 -29.56
CA SER A 184 20.43 -11.36 -28.43
C SER A 184 19.74 -11.57 -27.06
N PHE A 185 18.47 -11.16 -26.92
CA PHE A 185 17.66 -11.30 -25.71
C PHE A 185 16.66 -12.47 -25.76
N THR A 186 16.68 -13.31 -26.80
CA THR A 186 15.81 -14.50 -26.91
C THR A 186 16.61 -15.76 -26.66
N ASN A 187 16.27 -16.52 -25.63
CA ASN A 187 16.99 -17.75 -25.31
C ASN A 187 16.12 -18.72 -24.50
N ALA A 188 16.50 -20.00 -24.58
CA ALA A 188 15.90 -21.05 -23.77
C ALA A 188 16.25 -20.84 -22.29
N TYR A 189 15.24 -21.02 -21.43
CA TYR A 189 15.39 -21.02 -19.97
C TYR A 189 14.98 -22.35 -19.34
N MET A 190 14.28 -23.22 -20.07
CA MET A 190 13.95 -24.57 -19.62
C MET A 190 13.86 -25.53 -20.80
N LEU A 191 14.34 -26.75 -20.59
CA LEU A 191 14.35 -27.83 -21.57
C LEU A 191 13.63 -29.05 -20.99
N VAL A 192 12.89 -29.76 -21.84
CA VAL A 192 12.24 -31.01 -21.49
C VAL A 192 12.77 -32.10 -22.40
N TYR A 193 13.37 -33.12 -21.79
CA TYR A 193 13.84 -34.31 -22.47
C TYR A 193 13.02 -35.53 -22.07
N ILE A 194 12.85 -36.49 -22.98
CA ILE A 194 12.19 -37.77 -22.69
C ILE A 194 13.16 -38.92 -22.97
N GLN A 195 13.23 -39.89 -22.07
CA GLN A 195 14.08 -41.06 -22.22
C GLN A 195 13.65 -41.86 -23.43
N LYS A 196 14.59 -42.13 -24.35
CA LYS A 196 14.31 -42.75 -25.64
C LYS A 196 13.63 -44.11 -25.53
N SER A 197 14.02 -44.93 -24.56
CA SER A 197 13.43 -46.25 -24.30
C SER A 197 11.99 -46.20 -23.79
N ARG A 198 11.55 -45.05 -23.26
CA ARG A 198 10.21 -44.85 -22.66
C ARG A 198 9.31 -43.90 -23.46
N LEU A 199 9.68 -43.54 -24.69
CA LEU A 199 8.89 -42.63 -25.52
C LEU A 199 7.45 -43.12 -25.72
N ASN A 200 7.25 -44.41 -26.00
CA ASN A 200 5.92 -44.97 -26.24
C ASN A 200 5.06 -45.06 -24.97
N GLU A 201 5.69 -45.13 -23.80
CA GLU A 201 5.02 -45.11 -22.49
C GLU A 201 4.54 -43.69 -22.17
N VAL A 202 5.44 -42.70 -22.32
CA VAL A 202 5.19 -41.30 -21.96
C VAL A 202 4.27 -40.60 -22.96
N LEU A 203 4.45 -40.87 -24.26
CA LEU A 203 3.70 -40.24 -25.36
C LEU A 203 2.72 -41.23 -25.98
N CYS A 204 2.06 -42.04 -25.14
CA CYS A 204 1.02 -42.94 -25.61
C CYS A 204 -0.13 -42.15 -26.28
N PRO A 205 -0.76 -42.68 -27.34
CA PRO A 205 -1.92 -42.04 -27.94
C PRO A 205 -3.03 -41.85 -26.91
N VAL A 206 -3.56 -40.63 -26.80
CA VAL A 206 -4.73 -40.31 -25.98
C VAL A 206 -5.92 -40.09 -26.91
N THR A 207 -6.99 -40.84 -26.69
CA THR A 207 -8.24 -40.84 -27.43
C THR A 207 -9.37 -40.25 -26.59
N GLU A 208 -10.52 -39.97 -27.21
CA GLU A 208 -11.70 -39.51 -26.47
C GLU A 208 -12.23 -40.54 -25.46
N GLU A 209 -11.96 -41.83 -25.70
CA GLU A 209 -12.37 -42.92 -24.80
C GLU A 209 -11.59 -42.92 -23.48
N ASP A 210 -10.37 -42.36 -23.50
CA ASP A 210 -9.54 -42.19 -22.31
C ASP A 210 -10.07 -41.08 -21.39
N ILE A 211 -10.97 -40.21 -21.88
CA ILE A 211 -11.57 -39.13 -21.11
C ILE A 211 -12.84 -39.65 -20.40
N PRO A 212 -12.85 -39.67 -19.05
CA PRO A 212 -14.01 -40.13 -18.29
C PRO A 212 -15.31 -39.45 -18.71
N ARG A 213 -16.37 -40.25 -18.92
CA ARG A 213 -17.68 -39.76 -19.39
C ARG A 213 -18.24 -38.59 -18.57
N HIS A 214 -18.07 -38.63 -17.25
CA HIS A 214 -18.58 -37.59 -16.37
C HIS A 214 -17.91 -36.22 -16.62
N LEU A 215 -16.61 -36.21 -17.00
CA LEU A 215 -15.91 -34.98 -17.38
C LEU A 215 -16.40 -34.45 -18.73
N ARG A 216 -16.64 -35.34 -19.70
CA ARG A 216 -17.18 -34.96 -21.01
C ARG A 216 -18.53 -34.25 -20.89
N LEU A 217 -19.46 -34.85 -20.14
CA LEU A 217 -20.78 -34.28 -19.90
C LEU A 217 -20.68 -32.92 -19.20
N ARG A 218 -19.85 -32.81 -18.16
CA ARG A 218 -19.63 -31.56 -17.46
C ARG A 218 -19.10 -30.45 -18.38
N PHE A 219 -18.10 -30.73 -19.21
CA PHE A 219 -17.54 -29.73 -20.13
C PHE A 219 -18.51 -29.33 -21.25
N GLU A 220 -19.37 -30.24 -21.71
CA GLU A 220 -20.45 -29.91 -22.65
C GLU A 220 -21.48 -28.97 -22.02
N GLU A 221 -21.86 -29.22 -20.76
CA GLU A 221 -22.75 -28.34 -19.98
C GLU A 221 -22.13 -26.96 -19.77
N GLU A 222 -20.85 -26.89 -19.35
CA GLU A 222 -20.10 -25.64 -19.19
C GLU A 222 -20.05 -24.85 -20.51
N LYS A 223 -19.74 -25.52 -21.63
CA LYS A 223 -19.71 -24.90 -22.97
C LYS A 223 -21.08 -24.37 -23.41
N SER A 224 -22.15 -25.12 -23.12
CA SER A 224 -23.53 -24.70 -23.39
C SER A 224 -23.93 -23.49 -22.55
N ALA A 225 -23.58 -23.49 -21.26
CA ALA A 225 -23.81 -22.38 -20.36
C ALA A 225 -23.03 -21.12 -20.79
N ASP A 226 -21.77 -21.26 -21.20
CA ASP A 226 -20.96 -20.16 -21.70
C ASP A 226 -21.49 -19.61 -23.02
N ALA A 227 -21.97 -20.47 -23.92
CA ALA A 227 -22.63 -20.04 -25.15
C ALA A 227 -23.92 -19.24 -24.85
N LYS A 228 -24.71 -19.68 -23.86
CA LYS A 228 -25.91 -18.97 -23.40
C LYS A 228 -25.54 -17.61 -22.81
N LYS A 229 -24.57 -17.55 -21.89
CA LYS A 229 -24.07 -16.29 -21.31
C LYS A 229 -23.52 -15.34 -22.38
N LYS A 230 -22.81 -15.86 -23.39
CA LYS A 230 -22.31 -15.07 -24.51
C LYS A 230 -23.46 -14.50 -25.34
N LYS A 231 -24.52 -15.29 -25.58
CA LYS A 231 -25.74 -14.81 -26.24
C LYS A 231 -26.44 -13.72 -25.42
N GLU A 232 -26.63 -13.94 -24.12
CA GLU A 232 -27.21 -12.94 -23.21
C GLU A 232 -26.38 -11.64 -23.21
N LYS A 233 -25.04 -11.74 -23.18
CA LYS A 233 -24.13 -10.58 -23.29
C LYS A 233 -24.24 -9.88 -24.65
N MET A 234 -24.42 -10.64 -25.73
CA MET A 234 -24.65 -10.08 -27.07
C MET A 234 -26.00 -9.36 -27.16
N GLU A 235 -27.03 -9.80 -26.45
CA GLU A 235 -28.38 -9.18 -26.47
C GLU A 235 -28.55 -8.09 -25.39
N ALA A 236 -27.70 -8.05 -24.37
CA ALA A 236 -27.79 -7.09 -23.26
C ALA A 236 -27.78 -5.63 -23.71
N HIS A 237 -27.09 -5.31 -24.82
CA HIS A 237 -27.04 -3.95 -25.36
C HIS A 237 -28.40 -3.41 -25.85
N LEU A 238 -29.39 -4.29 -26.08
CA LEU A 238 -30.75 -3.93 -26.52
C LEU A 238 -31.66 -3.46 -25.38
N PHE A 239 -31.28 -3.73 -24.13
CA PHE A 239 -32.06 -3.38 -22.95
C PHE A 239 -31.35 -2.29 -22.16
N THR A 240 -32.13 -1.54 -21.39
CA THR A 240 -31.63 -0.65 -20.36
C THR A 240 -32.40 -0.91 -19.07
N GLU A 241 -31.86 -0.43 -17.98
CA GLU A 241 -32.52 -0.50 -16.68
C GLU A 241 -33.08 0.88 -16.34
N VAL A 242 -34.27 0.91 -15.73
CA VAL A 242 -34.92 2.10 -15.22
C VAL A 242 -35.15 1.93 -13.72
N ILE A 243 -34.69 2.91 -12.95
CA ILE A 243 -34.81 2.96 -11.49
C ILE A 243 -36.05 3.79 -11.15
N VAL A 244 -37.00 3.22 -10.40
CA VAL A 244 -38.27 3.89 -10.08
C VAL A 244 -38.26 4.42 -8.67
N ILE A 245 -38.52 5.72 -8.53
CA ILE A 245 -38.64 6.42 -7.25
C ILE A 245 -40.10 6.83 -7.04
N LEU A 246 -40.62 6.44 -5.89
CA LEU A 246 -41.95 6.80 -5.40
C LEU A 246 -41.84 7.94 -4.39
N GLU A 247 -42.93 8.69 -4.23
CA GLU A 247 -43.01 9.78 -3.25
C GLU A 247 -42.86 9.28 -1.80
N GLU A 248 -43.24 8.03 -1.51
CA GLU A 248 -43.10 7.41 -0.20
C GLU A 248 -41.66 7.41 0.34
N TYR A 249 -40.67 7.25 -0.54
CA TYR A 249 -39.26 7.26 -0.15
C TYR A 249 -38.75 8.64 0.30
N MET A 250 -39.52 9.70 0.04
CA MET A 250 -39.13 11.08 0.37
C MET A 250 -39.56 11.48 1.79
N PHE A 251 -40.59 10.84 2.37
CA PHE A 251 -41.16 11.26 3.67
C PHE A 251 -40.20 11.08 4.86
N ASP A 252 -39.39 10.02 4.86
CA ASP A 252 -38.43 9.74 5.94
C ASP A 252 -37.08 10.46 5.74
N TYR A 253 -36.90 11.15 4.61
CA TYR A 253 -35.65 11.80 4.26
C TYR A 253 -35.60 13.26 4.70
N ASN A 254 -34.74 13.55 5.67
CA ASN A 254 -34.57 14.90 6.23
C ASN A 254 -33.36 15.66 5.64
N GLY A 255 -32.69 15.09 4.63
CA GLY A 255 -31.45 15.61 4.04
C GLY A 255 -31.65 16.64 2.92
N PHE A 256 -30.61 16.83 2.12
CA PHE A 256 -30.62 17.69 0.93
C PHE A 256 -31.13 16.94 -0.29
N ASP A 257 -31.83 17.61 -1.20
CA ASP A 257 -32.66 17.04 -2.28
C ASP A 257 -33.83 16.19 -1.74
N LEU A 258 -34.37 15.29 -2.56
CA LEU A 258 -35.64 14.60 -2.28
C LEU A 258 -35.46 13.27 -1.56
N PHE A 259 -34.31 12.62 -1.72
CA PHE A 259 -34.03 11.30 -1.13
C PHE A 259 -32.53 11.07 -0.96
N ASP A 260 -32.15 10.09 -0.13
CA ASP A 260 -30.76 9.63 -0.01
C ASP A 260 -30.36 8.85 -1.27
N PRO A 261 -29.33 9.25 -2.04
CA PRO A 261 -28.91 8.51 -3.22
C PRO A 261 -28.59 7.03 -3.00
N LYS A 262 -28.34 6.59 -1.76
CA LYS A 262 -28.13 5.18 -1.43
C LYS A 262 -29.36 4.30 -1.65
N ILE A 263 -30.56 4.86 -1.56
CA ILE A 263 -31.79 4.06 -1.80
C ILE A 263 -31.87 3.58 -3.25
N LEU A 264 -31.15 4.24 -4.18
CA LEU A 264 -31.15 3.88 -5.58
C LEU A 264 -30.68 2.45 -5.85
N ASP A 265 -30.01 1.80 -4.90
CA ASP A 265 -29.58 0.40 -5.02
C ASP A 265 -30.67 -0.59 -4.52
N ASP A 266 -31.62 -0.11 -3.70
CA ASP A 266 -32.62 -0.94 -3.00
C ASP A 266 -34.04 -0.81 -3.56
N VAL A 267 -34.30 0.23 -4.36
CA VAL A 267 -35.62 0.48 -4.97
C VAL A 267 -35.89 -0.46 -6.16
N GLN A 268 -37.07 -0.34 -6.77
CA GLN A 268 -37.45 -1.20 -7.89
C GLN A 268 -36.70 -0.82 -9.18
N HIS A 269 -36.03 -1.82 -9.78
CA HIS A 269 -35.35 -1.72 -11.06
C HIS A 269 -36.15 -2.47 -12.13
N LEU A 270 -36.53 -1.78 -13.20
CA LEU A 270 -37.25 -2.36 -14.32
C LEU A 270 -36.31 -2.48 -15.53
N LYS A 271 -36.16 -3.70 -16.03
CA LYS A 271 -35.48 -3.96 -17.30
C LYS A 271 -36.42 -3.64 -18.46
N VAL A 272 -36.04 -2.67 -19.29
CA VAL A 272 -36.86 -2.16 -20.39
C VAL A 272 -36.12 -2.25 -21.72
N GLU A 273 -36.85 -2.44 -22.81
CA GLU A 273 -36.27 -2.45 -24.16
C GLU A 273 -35.93 -1.02 -24.59
N LYS A 274 -34.70 -0.78 -25.06
CA LYS A 274 -34.26 0.57 -25.46
C LYS A 274 -35.16 1.21 -26.52
N LYS A 275 -35.69 0.40 -27.44
CA LYS A 275 -36.52 0.84 -28.56
C LYS A 275 -38.02 0.88 -28.27
N MET A 276 -38.47 0.51 -27.07
CA MET A 276 -39.90 0.64 -26.74
C MET A 276 -40.31 2.12 -26.70
N THR A 277 -41.55 2.40 -27.07
CA THR A 277 -42.08 3.77 -27.04
C THR A 277 -42.42 4.22 -25.63
N ILE A 278 -42.49 5.53 -25.38
CA ILE A 278 -42.92 6.03 -24.07
C ILE A 278 -44.36 5.60 -23.74
N ASP A 279 -45.26 5.49 -24.72
CA ASP A 279 -46.62 4.97 -24.47
C ASP A 279 -46.61 3.51 -23.97
N GLN A 280 -45.78 2.65 -24.60
CA GLN A 280 -45.55 1.28 -24.12
C GLN A 280 -44.94 1.26 -22.72
N LEU A 281 -44.09 2.24 -22.38
CA LEU A 281 -43.52 2.38 -21.04
C LEU A 281 -44.61 2.70 -20.00
N TYR A 282 -45.56 3.58 -20.34
CA TYR A 282 -46.73 3.84 -19.48
C TYR A 282 -47.58 2.58 -19.29
N SER A 283 -47.90 1.83 -20.34
CA SER A 283 -48.64 0.56 -20.17
C SER A 283 -47.87 -0.47 -19.33
N LEU A 284 -46.53 -0.50 -19.42
CA LEU A 284 -45.70 -1.33 -18.54
C LEU A 284 -45.82 -0.89 -17.07
N PHE A 285 -45.66 0.40 -16.78
CA PHE A 285 -45.78 0.93 -15.41
C PHE A 285 -47.18 0.73 -14.82
N ALA A 286 -48.25 0.96 -15.61
CA ALA A 286 -49.63 0.71 -15.19
C ALA A 286 -49.82 -0.75 -14.74
N LYS A 287 -49.22 -1.70 -15.47
CA LYS A 287 -49.28 -3.12 -15.15
C LYS A 287 -48.43 -3.47 -13.92
N GLU A 288 -47.17 -3.05 -13.88
CA GLU A 288 -46.21 -3.42 -12.81
C GLU A 288 -46.59 -2.79 -11.46
N PHE A 289 -47.14 -1.58 -11.45
CA PHE A 289 -47.54 -0.87 -10.23
C PHE A 289 -49.05 -0.96 -9.94
N HIS A 290 -49.81 -1.70 -10.76
CA HIS A 290 -51.26 -1.89 -10.62
C HIS A 290 -52.07 -0.57 -10.59
N LEU A 291 -51.70 0.37 -11.48
CA LEU A 291 -52.28 1.70 -11.59
C LEU A 291 -53.17 1.83 -12.84
N GLN A 292 -54.09 2.79 -12.83
CA GLN A 292 -54.80 3.21 -14.05
C GLN A 292 -53.91 4.12 -14.88
N GLU A 293 -53.94 4.00 -16.20
CA GLU A 293 -53.06 4.75 -17.11
C GLU A 293 -53.18 6.29 -17.02
N ASP A 294 -54.32 6.81 -16.55
CA ASP A 294 -54.56 8.26 -16.37
C ASP A 294 -54.35 8.73 -14.90
N SER A 295 -53.93 7.83 -14.02
CA SER A 295 -53.76 8.09 -12.58
C SER A 295 -52.32 8.41 -12.17
N PHE A 296 -51.38 8.44 -13.11
CA PHE A 296 -49.97 8.71 -12.83
C PHE A 296 -49.23 9.45 -13.94
N ARG A 297 -48.05 9.99 -13.61
CA ARG A 297 -47.09 10.59 -14.54
C ARG A 297 -45.69 10.07 -14.29
N LEU A 298 -44.91 9.97 -15.36
CA LEU A 298 -43.51 9.57 -15.30
C LEU A 298 -42.61 10.79 -15.50
N TRP A 299 -41.84 11.15 -14.49
CA TRP A 299 -40.91 12.27 -14.51
C TRP A 299 -39.49 11.77 -14.60
N GLN A 300 -38.75 12.22 -15.60
CA GLN A 300 -37.32 11.97 -15.68
C GLN A 300 -36.62 12.71 -14.54
N VAL A 301 -35.80 11.97 -13.79
CA VAL A 301 -34.94 12.53 -12.75
C VAL A 301 -33.54 12.66 -13.31
N GLN A 302 -32.98 13.87 -13.27
CA GLN A 302 -31.65 14.15 -13.82
C GLN A 302 -30.73 14.74 -12.75
N GLU A 303 -29.44 14.41 -12.89
CA GLU A 303 -28.38 15.04 -12.13
C GLU A 303 -27.95 16.31 -12.85
N ASN A 304 -28.23 17.47 -12.24
CA ASN A 304 -27.97 18.78 -12.83
C ASN A 304 -27.12 19.64 -11.91
N THR A 305 -26.39 20.61 -12.48
CA THR A 305 -25.54 21.54 -11.73
C THR A 305 -25.94 22.98 -12.00
N VAL A 306 -26.20 23.75 -10.95
CA VAL A 306 -26.47 25.19 -11.08
C VAL A 306 -25.19 25.97 -10.85
N ARG A 307 -24.93 26.97 -11.68
CA ARG A 307 -23.79 27.88 -11.50
C ARG A 307 -24.12 28.96 -10.48
N ASP A 308 -23.10 29.45 -9.80
CA ASP A 308 -23.20 30.61 -8.92
C ASP A 308 -23.12 31.90 -9.74
N GLU A 309 -24.14 32.76 -9.65
CA GLU A 309 -24.21 33.99 -10.44
C GLU A 309 -23.07 34.97 -10.16
N ARG A 310 -22.48 34.95 -8.95
CA ARG A 310 -21.43 35.89 -8.54
C ARG A 310 -20.03 35.39 -8.88
N SER A 311 -19.80 34.10 -8.69
CA SER A 311 -18.47 33.48 -8.82
C SER A 311 -18.31 32.62 -10.08
N ASN A 312 -19.40 32.34 -10.79
CA ASN A 312 -19.51 31.40 -11.92
C ASN A 312 -19.00 29.97 -11.60
N ALA A 313 -18.82 29.65 -10.33
CA ALA A 313 -18.42 28.33 -9.86
C ALA A 313 -19.62 27.36 -9.93
N PRO A 314 -19.42 26.09 -10.33
CA PRO A 314 -20.47 25.09 -10.24
C PRO A 314 -20.78 24.78 -8.77
N SER A 315 -22.07 24.65 -8.46
CA SER A 315 -22.54 24.15 -7.15
C SER A 315 -22.40 22.62 -7.09
N LEU A 316 -22.69 22.01 -5.94
CA LEU A 316 -22.91 20.58 -5.87
C LEU A 316 -24.08 20.16 -6.76
N ASN A 317 -23.96 18.99 -7.39
CA ASN A 317 -24.99 18.43 -8.24
C ASN A 317 -26.27 18.17 -7.43
N ARG A 318 -27.43 18.35 -8.05
CA ARG A 318 -28.75 18.02 -7.50
C ARG A 318 -29.40 16.93 -8.33
N LEU A 319 -30.08 16.00 -7.68
CA LEU A 319 -30.79 14.90 -8.35
C LEU A 319 -32.29 15.08 -8.15
N ARG A 320 -32.98 15.60 -9.18
CA ARG A 320 -34.40 16.01 -9.08
C ARG A 320 -35.17 15.73 -10.37
N PRO A 321 -36.50 15.55 -10.30
CA PRO A 321 -37.36 15.57 -11.49
C PRO A 321 -37.10 16.83 -12.31
N SER A 322 -36.93 16.68 -13.63
CA SER A 322 -36.58 17.79 -14.52
C SER A 322 -37.46 17.87 -15.78
N ALA A 323 -38.05 16.76 -16.20
CA ALA A 323 -38.87 16.72 -17.41
C ALA A 323 -39.96 15.63 -17.32
N LEU A 324 -41.16 15.96 -17.78
CA LEU A 324 -42.26 15.00 -17.93
C LEU A 324 -42.06 14.12 -19.18
N LEU A 325 -42.20 12.80 -19.03
CA LEU A 325 -42.20 11.87 -20.16
C LEU A 325 -43.58 11.86 -20.82
N LYS A 326 -43.66 12.39 -22.04
CA LYS A 326 -44.93 12.57 -22.76
C LYS A 326 -45.40 11.31 -23.47
N ARG A 327 -46.68 10.98 -23.27
CA ARG A 327 -47.43 10.11 -24.17
C ARG A 327 -47.83 10.92 -25.40
N ASP A 328 -47.29 10.62 -26.57
CA ASP A 328 -47.62 11.38 -27.79
C ASP A 328 -49.09 11.19 -28.18
N SER A 329 -49.84 12.29 -28.34
CA SER A 329 -51.05 12.32 -29.18
C SER A 329 -50.86 13.06 -30.50
N ASP A 330 -49.84 13.91 -30.70
CA ASP A 330 -49.90 14.91 -31.80
C ASP A 330 -48.61 15.28 -32.56
N ARG A 331 -47.48 14.56 -32.45
CA ARG A 331 -46.33 14.80 -33.37
C ARG A 331 -45.70 13.52 -33.91
N ALA A 332 -46.13 13.16 -35.12
CA ALA A 332 -45.67 12.00 -35.90
C ALA A 332 -44.18 12.01 -36.35
N ASN A 333 -43.24 12.67 -35.65
CA ASN A 333 -41.85 12.75 -36.12
C ASN A 333 -40.74 12.99 -35.07
N ALA A 334 -40.98 12.82 -33.76
CA ALA A 334 -39.89 12.80 -32.77
C ALA A 334 -39.61 11.37 -32.29
N MET A 335 -38.34 11.00 -32.14
CA MET A 335 -37.91 9.70 -31.59
C MET A 335 -38.38 9.58 -30.12
N ASN A 336 -39.61 9.12 -29.90
CA ASN A 336 -40.23 8.96 -28.58
C ASN A 336 -39.99 7.55 -28.01
N THR A 337 -38.75 7.09 -28.07
CA THR A 337 -38.29 5.79 -27.54
C THR A 337 -37.50 5.99 -26.26
N VAL A 338 -37.47 4.97 -25.40
CA VAL A 338 -36.77 5.03 -24.10
C VAL A 338 -35.32 5.47 -24.23
N ASP A 339 -34.57 4.95 -25.21
CA ASP A 339 -33.16 5.30 -25.43
C ASP A 339 -32.92 6.71 -25.97
N ALA A 340 -33.91 7.34 -26.58
CA ALA A 340 -33.81 8.71 -27.07
C ALA A 340 -34.14 9.75 -25.97
N VAL A 341 -34.85 9.35 -24.92
CA VAL A 341 -35.26 10.25 -23.82
C VAL A 341 -34.42 10.04 -22.56
N LEU A 342 -34.02 8.79 -22.28
CA LEU A 342 -33.21 8.41 -21.13
C LEU A 342 -31.75 8.18 -21.58
N GLU A 343 -31.01 9.28 -21.76
CA GLU A 343 -29.59 9.28 -22.20
C GLU A 343 -28.59 9.36 -21.04
N SER A 344 -29.02 9.18 -19.79
CA SER A 344 -28.18 9.33 -18.59
C SER A 344 -27.45 8.04 -18.20
N ASP A 345 -26.33 8.15 -17.49
CA ASP A 345 -25.64 7.02 -16.84
C ASP A 345 -26.56 6.25 -15.88
N ARG A 346 -27.58 6.91 -15.32
CA ARG A 346 -28.64 6.31 -14.49
C ARG A 346 -30.01 6.78 -14.96
N ASN A 347 -30.83 5.87 -15.47
CA ASN A 347 -32.18 6.19 -15.94
C ASN A 347 -33.17 6.16 -14.77
N ILE A 348 -33.29 7.28 -14.06
CA ILE A 348 -34.14 7.38 -12.88
C ILE A 348 -35.47 8.04 -13.28
N ILE A 349 -36.58 7.44 -12.85
CA ILE A 349 -37.93 7.96 -13.07
C ILE A 349 -38.62 8.15 -11.72
N PHE A 350 -39.16 9.35 -11.49
CA PHE A 350 -40.09 9.61 -10.41
C PHE A 350 -41.52 9.33 -10.90
N LEU A 351 -42.21 8.40 -10.22
CA LEU A 351 -43.59 8.03 -10.50
C LEU A 351 -44.54 8.85 -9.61
N GLU A 352 -45.14 9.90 -10.18
CA GLU A 352 -46.18 10.72 -9.54
C GLU A 352 -47.51 9.97 -9.64
N VAL A 353 -48.15 9.67 -8.52
CA VAL A 353 -49.44 8.94 -8.48
C VAL A 353 -50.51 9.83 -7.86
N ALA A 354 -51.73 9.79 -8.38
CA ALA A 354 -52.86 10.50 -7.81
C ALA A 354 -53.16 10.03 -6.38
N ALA A 355 -53.45 10.97 -5.48
CA ALA A 355 -53.82 10.65 -4.10
C ALA A 355 -55.15 9.87 -4.06
N ASP A 356 -55.24 8.86 -3.20
CA ASP A 356 -56.43 8.02 -3.05
C ASP A 356 -57.56 8.81 -2.37
N SER A 357 -58.43 9.41 -3.18
CA SER A 357 -59.60 10.17 -2.73
C SER A 357 -60.81 9.26 -2.52
N GLY A 358 -60.67 8.20 -1.71
CA GLY A 358 -61.72 7.50 -0.97
C GLY A 358 -63.07 7.28 -1.66
N GLY A 359 -63.10 7.00 -2.98
CA GLY A 359 -64.32 6.67 -3.72
C GLY A 359 -64.50 7.31 -5.12
N SER A 360 -63.65 8.26 -5.53
CA SER A 360 -63.62 8.76 -6.93
C SER A 360 -62.42 8.17 -7.69
N ALA A 361 -62.54 8.01 -9.02
CA ALA A 361 -61.40 7.70 -9.87
C ALA A 361 -60.31 8.76 -9.64
N ALA A 362 -59.16 8.34 -9.12
CA ALA A 362 -58.03 9.20 -8.82
C ALA A 362 -57.39 9.64 -10.14
N ILE A 363 -57.63 10.90 -10.54
CA ILE A 363 -57.11 11.49 -11.78
C ILE A 363 -56.18 12.64 -11.40
N LEU A 364 -54.99 12.69 -11.99
CA LEU A 364 -54.08 13.82 -11.79
C LEU A 364 -54.60 15.10 -12.47
N PRO A 365 -54.53 16.27 -11.83
CA PRO A 365 -54.92 17.55 -12.45
C PRO A 365 -54.11 17.83 -13.70
N ALA A 366 -54.69 18.40 -14.75
CA ALA A 366 -53.98 18.72 -16.00
C ALA A 366 -52.71 19.56 -15.74
N TYR A 367 -51.61 19.22 -16.43
CA TYR A 367 -50.31 19.89 -16.30
C TYR A 367 -49.98 20.65 -17.59
N ASN A 368 -49.80 21.96 -17.51
CA ASN A 368 -49.41 22.80 -18.63
C ASN A 368 -47.93 23.19 -18.53
N GLU A 369 -47.06 22.48 -19.23
CA GLU A 369 -45.59 22.70 -19.18
C GLU A 369 -45.12 24.11 -19.55
N ALA A 370 -45.96 24.91 -20.23
CA ALA A 370 -45.59 26.29 -20.55
C ALA A 370 -45.73 27.25 -19.36
N HIS A 371 -46.47 26.85 -18.32
CA HIS A 371 -46.84 27.74 -17.22
C HIS A 371 -46.83 27.09 -15.85
N ASP A 372 -47.11 25.79 -15.76
CA ASP A 372 -47.15 25.05 -14.51
C ASP A 372 -45.80 24.40 -14.27
N MET A 373 -45.44 24.26 -13.00
CA MET A 373 -44.20 23.62 -12.57
C MET A 373 -44.43 22.84 -11.29
N MET A 374 -43.78 21.69 -11.18
CA MET A 374 -43.77 20.89 -9.96
C MET A 374 -42.79 21.46 -8.94
N PHE A 375 -43.32 21.83 -7.76
CA PHE A 375 -42.53 22.20 -6.59
C PHE A 375 -42.69 21.15 -5.49
N PHE A 376 -41.56 20.73 -4.94
CA PHE A 376 -41.51 19.91 -3.74
C PHE A 376 -41.47 20.78 -2.50
N LEU A 377 -42.15 20.32 -1.45
CA LEU A 377 -42.35 21.08 -0.22
C LEU A 377 -41.59 20.43 0.93
N LYS A 378 -40.89 21.26 1.70
CA LYS A 378 -40.21 20.87 2.92
C LYS A 378 -40.55 21.84 4.06
N TYR A 379 -41.16 21.33 5.12
CA TYR A 379 -41.49 22.11 6.31
C TYR A 379 -40.39 22.00 7.37
N TYR A 380 -39.81 23.13 7.76
CA TYR A 380 -38.91 23.20 8.91
C TYR A 380 -39.71 23.48 10.19
N ASP A 381 -39.70 22.53 11.11
CA ASP A 381 -40.30 22.67 12.43
C ASP A 381 -39.24 23.19 13.42
N ALA A 382 -39.38 24.47 13.82
CA ALA A 382 -38.45 25.11 14.74
C ALA A 382 -38.47 24.52 16.16
N ASP A 383 -39.57 23.89 16.59
CA ASP A 383 -39.68 23.26 17.90
C ASP A 383 -38.94 21.91 17.91
N GLN A 384 -39.00 21.15 16.80
CA GLN A 384 -38.28 19.88 16.61
C GLN A 384 -36.86 20.05 16.06
N ARG A 385 -36.51 21.23 15.53
CA ARG A 385 -35.23 21.53 14.86
C ARG A 385 -34.90 20.58 13.72
N GLN A 386 -35.92 20.24 12.93
CA GLN A 386 -35.81 19.30 11.83
C GLN A 386 -36.73 19.71 10.67
N THR A 387 -36.35 19.28 9.47
CA THR A 387 -37.16 19.43 8.25
C THR A 387 -37.88 18.13 7.91
N PHE A 388 -39.12 18.26 7.46
CA PHE A 388 -39.98 17.17 7.01
C PHE A 388 -40.42 17.41 5.57
N PHE A 389 -40.42 16.36 4.76
CA PHE A 389 -41.00 16.41 3.43
C PHE A 389 -42.53 16.52 3.53
N SER A 390 -43.14 17.34 2.69
CA SER A 390 -44.58 17.68 2.75
C SER A 390 -45.27 17.49 1.39
N GLY A 391 -44.74 16.58 0.57
CA GLY A 391 -45.23 16.27 -0.76
C GLY A 391 -44.86 17.32 -1.80
N HIS A 392 -45.56 17.31 -2.92
CA HIS A 392 -45.41 18.28 -4.00
C HIS A 392 -46.72 19.03 -4.33
N ILE A 393 -46.59 20.16 -5.04
CA ILE A 393 -47.67 20.95 -5.62
C ILE A 393 -47.31 21.43 -7.02
N MET A 394 -48.32 21.64 -7.85
CA MET A 394 -48.16 22.29 -9.15
C MET A 394 -48.43 23.78 -8.99
N ILE A 395 -47.43 24.62 -9.27
CA ILE A 395 -47.57 26.07 -9.22
C ILE A 395 -47.50 26.64 -10.64
N ASN A 396 -48.44 27.53 -10.96
CA ASN A 396 -48.33 28.36 -12.15
C ASN A 396 -47.23 29.42 -11.97
N CYS A 397 -46.16 29.38 -12.76
CA CYS A 397 -45.01 30.26 -12.66
C CYS A 397 -45.33 31.74 -12.88
N LYS A 398 -46.46 32.07 -13.52
CA LYS A 398 -46.95 33.46 -13.66
C LYS A 398 -47.70 33.97 -12.42
N SER A 399 -47.83 33.15 -11.38
CA SER A 399 -48.40 33.53 -10.09
C SER A 399 -47.32 33.73 -9.02
N THR A 400 -47.73 34.13 -7.81
CA THR A 400 -46.85 34.33 -6.66
C THR A 400 -46.98 33.18 -5.67
N ILE A 401 -45.98 32.96 -4.81
CA ILE A 401 -46.06 31.94 -3.75
C ILE A 401 -47.27 32.22 -2.84
N ARG A 402 -47.57 33.50 -2.55
CA ARG A 402 -48.71 33.91 -1.73
C ARG A 402 -50.04 33.30 -2.20
N ALA A 403 -50.25 33.18 -3.50
CA ALA A 403 -51.48 32.61 -4.06
C ALA A 403 -51.70 31.14 -3.69
N HIS A 404 -50.62 30.40 -3.39
CA HIS A 404 -50.63 28.96 -3.08
C HIS A 404 -50.48 28.66 -1.58
N VAL A 405 -50.27 29.67 -0.73
CA VAL A 405 -50.13 29.50 0.72
C VAL A 405 -51.31 28.75 1.35
N PRO A 406 -52.60 29.00 1.01
CA PRO A 406 -53.70 28.22 1.59
C PRO A 406 -53.58 26.71 1.34
N GLN A 407 -53.16 26.31 0.13
CA GLN A 407 -52.94 24.90 -0.24
C GLN A 407 -51.76 24.30 0.53
N ILE A 408 -50.68 25.07 0.71
CA ILE A 408 -49.50 24.63 1.48
C ILE A 408 -49.88 24.41 2.95
N LEU A 409 -50.62 25.35 3.55
CA LEU A 409 -51.09 25.23 4.95
C LEU A 409 -51.99 24.01 5.17
N GLU A 410 -52.89 23.72 4.23
CA GLU A 410 -53.72 22.53 4.26
C GLU A 410 -52.90 21.23 4.25
N LYS A 411 -51.89 21.15 3.36
CA LYS A 411 -51.00 19.98 3.23
C LYS A 411 -50.19 19.69 4.49
N VAL A 412 -49.78 20.72 5.23
CA VAL A 412 -49.06 20.54 6.52
C VAL A 412 -49.96 20.65 7.74
N HIS A 413 -51.28 20.64 7.55
CA HIS A 413 -52.27 20.71 8.62
C HIS A 413 -52.10 21.91 9.58
N LEU A 414 -51.67 23.05 9.05
CA LEU A 414 -51.56 24.31 9.80
C LEU A 414 -52.82 25.18 9.63
N PRO A 415 -53.18 25.98 10.64
CA PRO A 415 -54.35 26.86 10.54
C PRO A 415 -54.21 27.88 9.39
N LEU A 416 -55.32 28.11 8.68
CA LEU A 416 -55.42 29.20 7.70
C LEU A 416 -55.07 30.54 8.36
N GLY A 417 -54.28 31.36 7.66
CA GLY A 417 -53.78 32.64 8.16
C GLY A 417 -52.46 32.57 8.94
N THR A 418 -51.88 31.38 9.12
CA THR A 418 -50.52 31.25 9.64
C THR A 418 -49.52 31.91 8.70
N GLU A 419 -48.71 32.86 9.20
CA GLU A 419 -47.67 33.51 8.40
C GLU A 419 -46.47 32.58 8.22
N LEU A 420 -45.97 32.49 6.97
CA LEU A 420 -44.86 31.63 6.60
C LEU A 420 -43.69 32.43 6.04
N LYS A 421 -42.47 31.93 6.25
CA LYS A 421 -41.25 32.35 5.54
C LYS A 421 -40.83 31.25 4.59
N PHE A 422 -40.36 31.63 3.41
CA PHE A 422 -39.97 30.70 2.35
C PHE A 422 -38.49 30.85 1.98
N TYR A 423 -37.92 29.73 1.58
CA TYR A 423 -36.56 29.60 1.10
C TYR A 423 -36.54 28.61 -0.07
N GLU A 424 -35.64 28.85 -1.01
CA GLU A 424 -35.30 27.93 -2.08
C GLU A 424 -34.10 27.08 -1.65
N GLU A 425 -34.24 25.76 -1.68
CA GLU A 425 -33.11 24.84 -1.56
C GLU A 425 -32.48 24.62 -2.95
N ILE A 426 -31.44 25.40 -3.26
CA ILE A 426 -30.85 25.41 -4.61
C ILE A 426 -29.84 24.26 -4.77
N ALA A 427 -28.95 24.13 -3.78
CA ALA A 427 -27.95 23.07 -3.65
C ALA A 427 -27.58 22.92 -2.17
N PRO A 428 -26.90 21.82 -1.75
CA PRO A 428 -26.56 21.63 -0.34
C PRO A 428 -25.83 22.80 0.35
N GLU A 429 -24.95 23.48 -0.37
CA GLU A 429 -24.20 24.64 0.14
C GLU A 429 -24.95 25.97 0.00
N ARG A 430 -26.13 25.98 -0.65
CA ARG A 430 -26.79 27.20 -1.10
C ARG A 430 -28.30 27.17 -0.91
N MET A 431 -28.75 28.00 0.02
CA MET A 431 -30.16 28.22 0.32
C MET A 431 -30.46 29.72 0.24
N ARG A 432 -31.57 30.09 -0.39
CA ARG A 432 -31.90 31.50 -0.67
C ARG A 432 -33.28 31.86 -0.11
N PRO A 433 -33.43 32.93 0.69
CA PRO A 433 -34.74 33.38 1.12
C PRO A 433 -35.56 33.88 -0.07
N LEU A 434 -36.87 33.64 -0.05
CA LEU A 434 -37.80 34.01 -1.12
C LEU A 434 -38.78 35.09 -0.64
N CYS A 435 -39.12 36.01 -1.55
CA CYS A 435 -40.23 36.93 -1.37
C CYS A 435 -41.53 36.28 -1.85
N MET A 436 -42.55 36.22 -1.00
CA MET A 436 -43.82 35.58 -1.36
C MET A 436 -44.63 36.34 -2.41
N ASP A 437 -44.33 37.62 -2.61
CA ASP A 437 -45.05 38.55 -3.47
C ASP A 437 -44.44 38.66 -4.88
N ASP A 438 -43.25 38.11 -5.08
CA ASP A 438 -42.61 38.07 -6.39
C ASP A 438 -43.32 37.06 -7.29
N VAL A 439 -43.44 37.40 -8.58
CA VAL A 439 -43.96 36.46 -9.58
C VAL A 439 -42.84 35.50 -9.95
N LEU A 440 -43.09 34.19 -9.82
CA LEU A 440 -42.03 33.17 -9.91
C LEU A 440 -41.30 33.13 -11.27
N SER A 441 -41.95 33.59 -12.34
CA SER A 441 -41.35 33.70 -13.67
C SER A 441 -40.40 34.90 -13.85
N GLN A 442 -40.23 35.76 -12.84
CA GLN A 442 -39.29 36.87 -12.88
C GLN A 442 -37.88 36.39 -12.50
N ASP A 443 -36.85 36.87 -13.22
CA ASP A 443 -35.46 36.42 -13.08
C ASP A 443 -34.88 36.51 -11.65
N HIS A 444 -35.40 37.40 -10.80
CA HIS A 444 -34.94 37.54 -9.42
C HIS A 444 -35.68 36.60 -8.44
N ALA A 445 -36.85 36.08 -8.83
CA ALA A 445 -37.73 35.33 -7.95
C ALA A 445 -37.22 33.90 -7.69
N LEU A 446 -36.72 33.19 -8.71
CA LEU A 446 -36.09 31.86 -8.63
C LEU A 446 -34.70 31.87 -9.28
N VAL A 447 -33.78 31.00 -8.83
CA VAL A 447 -32.50 30.88 -9.53
C VAL A 447 -32.68 30.24 -10.90
N GLU A 448 -33.49 29.18 -10.95
CA GLU A 448 -33.91 28.55 -12.19
C GLU A 448 -35.37 28.16 -12.10
N VAL A 449 -36.12 28.53 -13.14
CA VAL A 449 -37.54 28.20 -13.28
C VAL A 449 -37.63 26.83 -13.95
N ILE A 450 -37.44 25.76 -13.17
CA ILE A 450 -37.52 24.36 -13.63
C ILE A 450 -38.41 23.49 -12.73
N ASP A 451 -38.91 22.39 -13.28
CA ASP A 451 -39.52 21.32 -12.50
C ASP A 451 -38.56 20.79 -11.43
N GLY A 452 -39.13 20.30 -10.33
CA GLY A 452 -38.36 19.72 -9.22
C GLY A 452 -37.71 20.76 -8.31
N ALA A 453 -38.10 22.03 -8.39
CA ALA A 453 -37.69 23.05 -7.43
C ALA A 453 -38.18 22.70 -6.01
N ILE A 454 -37.37 22.99 -4.99
CA ILE A 454 -37.69 22.66 -3.58
C ILE A 454 -37.92 23.95 -2.81
N LEU A 455 -39.15 24.11 -2.29
CA LEU A 455 -39.53 25.18 -1.37
C LEU A 455 -39.42 24.66 0.06
N VAL A 456 -38.48 25.24 0.80
CA VAL A 456 -38.41 25.07 2.24
C VAL A 456 -39.16 26.21 2.90
N PHE A 457 -40.01 25.92 3.87
CA PHE A 457 -40.76 26.94 4.58
C PHE A 457 -40.86 26.67 6.07
N GLU A 458 -41.10 27.73 6.81
CA GLU A 458 -41.23 27.69 8.27
C GLU A 458 -42.27 28.70 8.74
N ARG A 459 -42.74 28.52 9.97
CA ARG A 459 -43.62 29.47 10.64
C ARG A 459 -42.90 30.76 11.00
N ALA A 460 -43.42 31.90 10.55
CA ALA A 460 -42.80 33.20 10.78
C ALA A 460 -42.74 33.56 12.28
N ASP A 461 -43.75 33.16 13.06
CA ASP A 461 -43.85 33.42 14.51
C ASP A 461 -42.89 32.57 15.36
N LYS A 462 -42.32 31.52 14.79
CA LYS A 462 -41.36 30.61 15.44
C LYS A 462 -39.91 30.81 14.98
N SER A 463 -39.71 31.64 13.95
CA SER A 463 -38.42 31.90 13.33
C SER A 463 -37.60 32.92 14.13
N SER A 464 -36.34 32.60 14.43
CA SER A 464 -35.39 33.47 15.14
C SER A 464 -34.03 33.50 14.43
N PRO A 465 -33.13 34.46 14.74
CA PRO A 465 -31.80 34.52 14.11
C PRO A 465 -30.97 33.24 14.31
N GLU A 466 -31.11 32.56 15.46
CA GLU A 466 -30.35 31.35 15.79
C GLU A 466 -31.07 30.05 15.42
N ASN A 467 -32.41 30.09 15.30
CA ASN A 467 -33.24 28.93 14.98
C ASN A 467 -34.22 29.25 13.85
N ASN A 468 -33.82 28.89 12.63
CA ASN A 468 -34.59 28.98 11.41
C ASN A 468 -34.08 27.94 10.39
N ALA A 469 -34.85 27.72 9.32
CA ALA A 469 -34.52 26.76 8.27
C ALA A 469 -33.13 27.02 7.66
N HIS A 470 -32.78 28.28 7.38
CA HIS A 470 -31.48 28.63 6.81
C HIS A 470 -30.31 28.23 7.71
N MET A 471 -30.43 28.45 9.03
CA MET A 471 -29.43 28.05 10.01
C MET A 471 -29.33 26.53 10.15
N TYR A 472 -30.45 25.81 10.14
CA TYR A 472 -30.48 24.34 10.17
C TYR A 472 -29.72 23.75 8.98
N TYR A 473 -30.03 24.19 7.76
CA TYR A 473 -29.37 23.69 6.55
C TYR A 473 -27.90 24.13 6.47
N THR A 474 -27.56 25.34 6.90
CA THR A 474 -26.17 25.81 7.00
C THR A 474 -25.37 24.94 7.97
N HIS A 475 -25.94 24.61 9.13
CA HIS A 475 -25.31 23.71 10.10
C HIS A 475 -25.13 22.30 9.52
N LYS A 476 -26.18 21.76 8.89
CA LYS A 476 -26.16 20.44 8.26
C LYS A 476 -25.11 20.35 7.14
N TYR A 477 -25.00 21.37 6.30
CA TYR A 477 -23.97 21.43 5.26
C TYR A 477 -22.56 21.47 5.83
N ASN A 478 -22.36 22.22 6.92
CA ASN A 478 -21.03 22.36 7.50
C ASN A 478 -20.62 21.20 8.40
N THR A 479 -21.52 20.28 8.74
CA THR A 479 -21.24 19.17 9.66
C THR A 479 -20.63 17.99 8.91
N MET A 480 -19.52 17.47 9.43
CA MET A 480 -18.72 16.43 8.80
C MET A 480 -18.40 15.31 9.77
N LEU A 481 -18.42 14.06 9.29
CA LEU A 481 -17.87 12.92 10.02
C LEU A 481 -16.35 12.89 9.86
N VAL A 482 -15.62 13.00 10.97
CA VAL A 482 -14.16 13.03 10.98
C VAL A 482 -13.58 12.00 11.92
N GLU A 483 -12.50 11.36 11.48
CA GLU A 483 -11.64 10.48 12.26
C GLU A 483 -10.24 11.10 12.34
N ALA A 484 -9.79 11.44 13.54
CA ALA A 484 -8.43 11.88 13.80
C ALA A 484 -7.54 10.69 14.16
N VAL A 485 -6.51 10.43 13.35
CA VAL A 485 -5.61 9.28 13.45
C VAL A 485 -4.20 9.74 13.76
N GLN A 486 -3.51 9.03 14.65
CA GLN A 486 -2.10 9.28 14.91
C GLN A 486 -1.27 8.95 13.67
N ASN A 487 -0.40 9.86 13.23
CA ASN A 487 0.48 9.63 12.10
C ASN A 487 1.53 8.53 12.46
N PRO A 488 1.56 7.38 11.75
CA PRO A 488 2.51 6.30 12.04
C PRO A 488 3.97 6.72 11.80
N ASP A 489 4.20 7.64 10.87
CA ASP A 489 5.53 8.16 10.52
C ASP A 489 5.80 9.52 11.19
N GLY A 490 4.98 9.89 12.17
CA GLY A 490 5.12 11.11 12.95
C GLY A 490 6.38 11.11 13.82
N PHE A 491 6.76 12.28 14.33
CA PHE A 491 7.91 12.44 15.23
C PHE A 491 7.48 13.00 16.59
N GLY A 492 8.19 12.63 17.65
CA GLY A 492 8.01 13.17 19.00
C GLY A 492 7.09 12.35 19.91
N THR A 493 6.12 11.61 19.38
CA THR A 493 5.47 10.54 20.17
C THR A 493 6.31 9.27 20.06
N PRO A 494 6.66 8.59 21.17
CA PRO A 494 7.32 7.29 21.10
C PRO A 494 6.47 6.28 20.31
N LEU A 495 7.08 5.42 19.49
CA LEU A 495 6.39 4.39 18.70
C LEU A 495 5.55 3.41 19.57
N THR A 496 5.87 3.32 20.85
CA THR A 496 5.17 2.50 21.85
C THR A 496 3.88 3.14 22.36
N GLU A 497 3.72 4.46 22.23
CA GLU A 497 2.53 5.19 22.66
C GLU A 497 1.54 5.30 21.50
N ARG A 498 0.47 4.50 21.56
CA ARG A 498 -0.59 4.46 20.55
C ARG A 498 -1.92 4.92 21.11
N PHE A 499 -2.61 5.76 20.35
CA PHE A 499 -3.95 6.23 20.67
C PHE A 499 -4.99 5.63 19.73
N ALA A 500 -6.16 5.30 20.26
CA ALA A 500 -7.31 4.98 19.42
C ALA A 500 -7.71 6.21 18.58
N PRO A 501 -8.24 6.02 17.36
CA PRO A 501 -8.75 7.14 16.56
C PRO A 501 -9.84 7.91 17.32
N VAL A 502 -9.74 9.24 17.33
CA VAL A 502 -10.78 10.10 17.89
C VAL A 502 -11.81 10.35 16.78
N GLN A 503 -13.05 9.95 17.00
CA GLN A 503 -14.12 10.03 16.00
C GLN A 503 -15.23 10.97 16.47
N GLY A 504 -15.82 11.72 15.55
CA GLY A 504 -16.91 12.63 15.88
C GLY A 504 -17.38 13.47 14.70
N GLU A 505 -18.47 14.20 14.94
CA GLU A 505 -19.01 15.20 14.03
C GLU A 505 -18.41 16.56 14.35
N ILE A 506 -17.76 17.19 13.37
CA ILE A 506 -17.16 18.51 13.50
C ILE A 506 -17.59 19.40 12.34
N SER A 507 -17.42 20.72 12.49
CA SER A 507 -17.73 21.63 11.38
C SER A 507 -16.55 21.80 10.42
N GLN A 508 -16.80 21.82 9.12
CA GLN A 508 -15.81 22.16 8.10
C GLN A 508 -15.24 23.58 8.25
N THR A 509 -15.93 24.45 8.99
CA THR A 509 -15.49 25.82 9.30
C THR A 509 -14.75 25.93 10.64
N TRP A 510 -14.54 24.82 11.37
CA TRP A 510 -13.74 24.85 12.59
C TRP A 510 -12.31 25.32 12.30
N THR A 511 -11.79 26.12 13.22
CA THR A 511 -10.37 26.53 13.21
C THR A 511 -9.48 25.37 13.64
N MET A 512 -8.20 25.41 13.26
CA MET A 512 -7.23 24.39 13.70
C MET A 512 -7.15 24.29 15.24
N GLY A 513 -7.30 25.40 15.97
CA GLY A 513 -7.35 25.39 17.43
C GLY A 513 -8.51 24.57 18.00
N GLN A 514 -9.69 24.65 17.39
CA GLN A 514 -10.85 23.83 17.79
C GLN A 514 -10.61 22.34 17.51
N VAL A 515 -10.01 22.01 16.37
CA VAL A 515 -9.63 20.63 16.02
C VAL A 515 -8.61 20.07 17.01
N MET A 516 -7.57 20.85 17.32
CA MET A 516 -6.52 20.47 18.27
C MET A 516 -7.12 20.23 19.67
N GLN A 517 -8.02 21.10 20.13
CA GLN A 517 -8.68 20.94 21.43
C GLN A 517 -9.56 19.68 21.46
N TRP A 518 -10.30 19.40 20.38
CA TRP A 518 -11.12 18.20 20.26
C TRP A 518 -10.29 16.92 20.31
N ILE A 519 -9.19 16.85 19.55
CA ILE A 519 -8.25 15.71 19.58
C ILE A 519 -7.63 15.57 20.98
N ALA A 520 -7.17 16.67 21.57
CA ALA A 520 -6.52 16.70 22.87
C ALA A 520 -7.44 16.18 23.99
N ASN A 521 -8.72 16.56 23.97
CA ASN A 521 -9.73 16.02 24.87
C ASN A 521 -9.92 14.50 24.68
N GLY A 522 -9.93 14.04 23.42
CA GLY A 522 -10.09 12.62 23.09
C GLY A 522 -8.95 11.71 23.56
N ILE A 523 -7.72 12.25 23.66
CA ILE A 523 -6.54 11.47 24.08
C ILE A 523 -5.96 11.88 25.44
N GLY A 524 -6.60 12.81 26.15
CA GLY A 524 -6.20 13.26 27.48
C GLY A 524 -4.88 14.04 27.52
N CYS A 525 -4.68 15.01 26.61
CA CYS A 525 -3.51 15.90 26.64
C CYS A 525 -3.87 17.37 26.47
N SER A 526 -2.86 18.24 26.44
CA SER A 526 -3.05 19.67 26.15
C SER A 526 -3.09 19.93 24.64
N ALA A 527 -3.94 20.87 24.21
CA ALA A 527 -4.15 21.19 22.79
C ALA A 527 -2.89 21.73 22.11
N ASP A 528 -2.06 22.50 22.83
CA ASP A 528 -0.79 23.03 22.33
C ASP A 528 0.25 21.96 21.98
N ARG A 529 0.00 20.69 22.36
CA ARG A 529 0.85 19.53 22.03
C ARG A 529 0.36 18.73 20.82
N ILE A 530 -0.70 19.17 20.14
CA ILE A 530 -1.22 18.46 18.96
C ILE A 530 -0.66 19.08 17.67
N LEU A 531 0.22 18.36 16.97
CA LEU A 531 0.70 18.75 15.66
C LEU A 531 -0.19 18.13 14.58
N LEU A 532 -0.78 18.95 13.70
CA LEU A 532 -1.61 18.46 12.58
C LEU A 532 -0.78 18.31 11.30
N TRP A 533 -1.08 17.27 10.53
CA TRP A 533 -0.42 16.96 9.26
C TRP A 533 -1.30 17.33 8.07
N LYS A 534 -0.67 17.80 6.99
CA LYS A 534 -1.36 18.02 5.72
C LYS A 534 -1.70 16.67 5.09
N VAL A 535 -2.86 16.59 4.47
CA VAL A 535 -3.38 15.34 3.87
C VAL A 535 -3.30 15.43 2.35
N SER A 536 -2.83 14.36 1.71
CA SER A 536 -2.84 14.24 0.25
C SER A 536 -4.25 13.99 -0.24
N GLN A 537 -4.70 14.80 -1.20
CA GLN A 537 -6.04 14.69 -1.79
C GLN A 537 -6.23 13.43 -2.66
N TYR A 538 -5.15 12.80 -3.11
CA TYR A 538 -5.20 11.65 -4.04
C TYR A 538 -5.33 10.31 -3.33
N ASN A 539 -4.67 10.15 -2.19
CA ASN A 539 -4.58 8.86 -1.49
C ASN A 539 -4.97 8.94 -0.01
N GLU A 540 -5.43 10.11 0.46
CA GLU A 540 -5.90 10.33 1.83
C GLU A 540 -4.88 9.96 2.92
N LYS A 541 -3.59 9.95 2.56
CA LYS A 541 -2.46 9.71 3.48
C LYS A 541 -1.86 11.04 3.96
N PRO A 542 -1.23 11.07 5.15
CA PRO A 542 -0.49 12.24 5.57
C PRO A 542 0.67 12.48 4.60
N THR A 543 0.90 13.75 4.27
CA THR A 543 2.10 14.17 3.55
C THR A 543 3.28 14.28 4.52
N ASN A 544 4.49 14.48 3.99
CA ASN A 544 5.67 14.75 4.81
C ASN A 544 5.65 16.12 5.50
N ASN A 545 4.62 16.95 5.27
CA ASN A 545 4.52 18.31 5.78
C ASN A 545 3.41 18.42 6.84
N HIS A 546 3.74 19.06 7.95
CA HIS A 546 2.78 19.50 8.96
C HIS A 546 2.26 20.91 8.64
N ILE A 547 1.19 21.33 9.31
CA ILE A 547 0.69 22.70 9.19
C ILE A 547 1.71 23.69 9.79
N SER A 548 1.95 24.79 9.09
CA SER A 548 2.79 25.89 9.61
C SER A 548 2.06 26.73 10.66
N GLU A 549 2.79 27.55 11.42
CA GLU A 549 2.17 28.46 12.40
C GLU A 549 1.20 29.45 11.75
N HIS A 550 1.53 29.94 10.55
CA HIS A 550 0.64 30.81 9.78
C HIS A 550 -0.65 30.08 9.39
N GLU A 551 -0.54 28.88 8.82
CA GLU A 551 -1.69 28.06 8.42
C GLU A 551 -2.58 27.70 9.62
N MET A 552 -2.00 27.43 10.78
CA MET A 552 -2.75 27.17 12.01
C MET A 552 -3.68 28.33 12.42
N ARG A 553 -3.37 29.57 12.03
CA ARG A 553 -4.16 30.78 12.35
C ARG A 553 -5.23 31.09 11.30
N VAL A 554 -5.01 30.70 10.04
CA VAL A 554 -5.87 31.12 8.91
C VAL A 554 -6.69 29.99 8.32
N CYS A 555 -6.24 28.74 8.45
CA CYS A 555 -6.92 27.59 7.86
C CYS A 555 -8.05 27.07 8.75
N SER A 556 -9.12 26.69 8.08
CA SER A 556 -10.22 25.91 8.62
C SER A 556 -10.12 24.43 8.20
N VAL A 557 -11.00 23.58 8.73
CA VAL A 557 -11.02 22.14 8.40
C VAL A 557 -11.18 21.90 6.90
N LYS A 558 -12.04 22.67 6.21
CA LYS A 558 -12.17 22.57 4.75
C LYS A 558 -10.85 22.87 4.02
N ASP A 559 -10.02 23.78 4.54
CA ASP A 559 -8.75 24.14 3.91
C ASP A 559 -7.71 23.04 4.17
N LEU A 560 -7.68 22.49 5.39
CA LEU A 560 -6.80 21.37 5.76
C LEU A 560 -7.06 20.12 4.90
N LEU A 561 -8.33 19.84 4.62
CA LEU A 561 -8.78 18.70 3.81
C LEU A 561 -8.84 19.01 2.31
N GLY A 562 -8.57 20.26 1.90
CA GLY A 562 -8.58 20.67 0.50
C GLY A 562 -9.96 20.64 -0.16
N LEU A 563 -11.03 20.91 0.59
CA LEU A 563 -12.43 20.81 0.15
C LEU A 563 -12.89 22.04 -0.62
N THR A 564 -12.17 22.35 -1.70
CA THR A 564 -12.47 23.48 -2.58
C THR A 564 -12.75 23.00 -4.01
N GLY A 565 -13.38 23.85 -4.82
CA GLY A 565 -13.70 23.53 -6.22
C GLY A 565 -14.51 22.23 -6.35
N PRO A 566 -14.03 21.21 -7.10
CA PRO A 566 -14.75 19.94 -7.31
C PRO A 566 -14.71 18.99 -6.11
N HIS A 567 -13.89 19.27 -5.09
CA HIS A 567 -13.69 18.40 -3.92
C HIS A 567 -14.48 18.85 -2.69
N ARG A 568 -15.49 19.70 -2.88
CA ARG A 568 -16.35 20.18 -1.79
C ARG A 568 -16.95 19.04 -0.99
N HIS A 569 -17.17 19.31 0.29
CA HIS A 569 -17.94 18.42 1.13
C HIS A 569 -19.37 18.28 0.60
N ASP A 570 -19.82 17.04 0.40
CA ASP A 570 -21.21 16.71 0.08
C ASP A 570 -21.79 15.87 1.22
N PRO A 571 -22.66 16.45 2.08
CA PRO A 571 -23.24 15.78 3.23
C PRO A 571 -24.02 14.51 2.87
N ARG A 572 -24.59 14.44 1.65
CA ARG A 572 -25.39 13.29 1.20
C ARG A 572 -24.55 12.03 1.03
N ARG A 573 -23.25 12.18 0.75
CA ARG A 573 -22.33 11.04 0.60
C ARG A 573 -21.97 10.38 1.93
N GLN A 574 -22.22 11.06 3.06
CA GLN A 574 -21.84 10.60 4.41
C GLN A 574 -20.35 10.14 4.49
N LYS A 575 -19.48 10.83 3.73
CA LYS A 575 -18.05 10.49 3.68
C LYS A 575 -17.42 10.76 5.04
N ARG A 576 -16.65 9.79 5.54
CA ARG A 576 -15.79 9.94 6.71
C ARG A 576 -14.43 10.46 6.29
N TYR A 577 -14.05 11.65 6.78
CA TYR A 577 -12.77 12.27 6.48
C TYR A 577 -11.73 11.91 7.53
N ARG A 578 -10.45 11.92 7.15
CA ARG A 578 -9.34 11.64 8.05
C ARG A 578 -8.46 12.86 8.26
N ILE A 579 -8.17 13.15 9.51
CA ILE A 579 -7.17 14.14 9.93
C ILE A 579 -6.03 13.38 10.61
N TYR A 580 -4.79 13.73 10.30
CA TYR A 580 -3.63 13.08 10.91
C TYR A 580 -2.96 14.01 11.90
N TYR A 581 -2.56 13.47 13.05
CA TYR A 581 -1.92 14.25 14.10
C TYR A 581 -0.72 13.53 14.75
N THR A 582 0.09 14.28 15.49
CA THR A 582 1.12 13.73 16.38
C THR A 582 1.05 14.43 17.73
N LYS A 583 1.16 13.65 18.82
CA LYS A 583 1.27 14.18 20.18
C LYS A 583 2.73 14.57 20.44
N MET A 584 2.99 15.86 20.49
CA MET A 584 4.32 16.42 20.68
C MET A 584 4.73 16.39 22.16
N PRO A 585 6.01 16.13 22.46
CA PRO A 585 6.54 16.20 23.83
C PRO A 585 6.69 17.66 24.32
N ILE A 586 6.63 18.61 23.39
CA ILE A 586 6.75 20.05 23.57
C ILE A 586 5.53 20.77 22.97
N PRO A 587 5.25 22.04 23.34
CA PRO A 587 4.28 22.85 22.61
C PRO A 587 4.67 23.00 21.13
N VAL A 588 3.69 22.91 20.23
CA VAL A 588 3.89 23.02 18.78
C VAL A 588 4.47 24.37 18.38
N SER A 589 4.11 25.44 19.09
CA SER A 589 4.66 26.79 18.88
C SER A 589 6.18 26.89 19.10
N ASP A 590 6.78 25.94 19.83
CA ASP A 590 8.22 25.90 20.08
C ASP A 590 9.00 25.18 18.98
N LEU A 591 8.32 24.48 18.06
CA LEU A 591 8.95 23.57 17.10
C LEU A 591 9.98 24.28 16.21
N GLU A 592 9.66 25.48 15.71
CA GLU A 592 10.59 26.27 14.89
C GLU A 592 11.82 26.75 15.66
N ARG A 593 11.69 26.92 16.98
CA ARG A 593 12.74 27.41 17.89
C ARG A 593 13.64 26.30 18.43
N ARG A 594 13.41 25.05 18.01
CA ARG A 594 14.14 23.86 18.46
C ARG A 594 14.75 23.13 17.26
N TYR A 595 15.82 22.39 17.51
CA TYR A 595 16.33 21.43 16.53
C TYR A 595 15.56 20.12 16.66
N LYS A 596 15.28 19.46 15.54
CA LYS A 596 14.78 18.07 15.52
C LYS A 596 15.96 17.14 15.30
N MET A 597 16.35 16.37 16.31
CA MET A 597 17.52 15.48 16.24
C MET A 597 17.11 14.04 16.46
N ARG A 598 17.47 13.15 15.54
CA ARG A 598 17.32 11.70 15.70
C ARG A 598 18.62 11.13 16.27
N LEU A 599 18.53 10.44 17.39
CA LEU A 599 19.67 9.90 18.12
C LEU A 599 19.46 8.42 18.43
N GLN A 600 20.56 7.68 18.57
CA GLN A 600 20.53 6.35 19.18
C GLN A 600 20.61 6.45 20.70
N CYS A 601 19.98 5.53 21.41
CA CYS A 601 20.21 5.27 22.83
C CYS A 601 20.73 3.85 23.00
N MET A 602 21.76 3.68 23.82
CA MET A 602 22.31 2.38 24.17
C MET A 602 21.96 2.04 25.61
N ASP A 603 21.29 0.92 25.83
CA ASP A 603 21.00 0.42 27.18
C ASP A 603 22.16 -0.39 27.78
N GLU A 604 21.98 -0.88 29.01
CA GLU A 604 23.00 -1.65 29.74
C GLU A 604 23.42 -2.95 29.04
N LYS A 605 22.57 -3.50 28.17
CA LYS A 605 22.81 -4.73 27.40
C LYS A 605 23.31 -4.43 25.99
N MET A 606 23.76 -3.20 25.74
CA MET A 606 24.23 -2.73 24.45
C MET A 606 23.14 -2.80 23.35
N GLN A 607 21.86 -2.83 23.72
CA GLN A 607 20.77 -2.76 22.74
C GLN A 607 20.53 -1.31 22.33
N ILE A 608 20.30 -1.10 21.03
CA ILE A 608 20.11 0.23 20.45
C ILE A 608 18.62 0.50 20.23
N SER A 609 18.14 1.60 20.79
CA SER A 609 16.83 2.19 20.44
C SER A 609 17.01 3.55 19.79
N GLU A 610 16.00 4.01 19.05
CA GLU A 610 16.01 5.34 18.43
C GLU A 610 15.08 6.29 19.18
N ILE A 611 15.53 7.52 19.36
CA ILE A 611 14.73 8.60 19.96
C ILE A 611 14.81 9.86 19.11
N THR A 612 13.81 10.73 19.23
CA THR A 612 13.84 12.07 18.64
C THR A 612 13.78 13.12 19.74
N VAL A 613 14.77 14.00 19.80
CA VAL A 613 14.87 15.06 20.81
C VAL A 613 14.70 16.45 20.20
N PHE A 614 14.23 17.40 21.02
CA PHE A 614 13.93 18.78 20.64
C PHE A 614 14.68 19.83 21.48
N PRO A 615 16.02 19.85 21.46
CA PRO A 615 16.80 20.83 22.20
C PRO A 615 16.55 22.26 21.66
N PRO A 616 16.57 23.29 22.53
CA PRO A 616 16.52 24.68 22.10
C PRO A 616 17.67 25.01 21.13
N ARG A 617 17.42 25.88 20.14
CA ARG A 617 18.47 26.32 19.21
C ARG A 617 19.64 27.04 19.88
N SER A 618 19.37 27.74 20.99
CA SER A 618 20.37 28.38 21.84
C SER A 618 21.02 27.44 22.86
N GLY A 619 20.65 26.15 22.86
CA GLY A 619 21.11 25.16 23.81
C GLY A 619 22.50 24.61 23.48
N ASN A 620 22.92 23.64 24.30
CA ASN A 620 24.20 22.93 24.20
C ASN A 620 23.97 21.42 24.38
N VAL A 621 25.03 20.63 24.41
CA VAL A 621 24.93 19.16 24.58
C VAL A 621 24.17 18.77 25.85
N GLN A 622 24.27 19.53 26.95
CA GLN A 622 23.51 19.25 28.16
C GLN A 622 21.99 19.33 27.94
N SER A 623 21.51 20.25 27.10
CA SER A 623 20.08 20.34 26.78
C SER A 623 19.62 19.16 25.91
N ILE A 624 20.48 18.66 25.01
CA ILE A 624 20.23 17.44 24.22
C ILE A 624 20.06 16.24 25.15
N LEU A 625 20.99 16.06 26.09
CA LEU A 625 20.98 14.96 27.05
C LEU A 625 19.77 15.03 28.00
N SER A 626 19.37 16.23 28.41
CA SER A 626 18.18 16.44 29.25
C SER A 626 16.88 16.05 28.55
N GLU A 627 16.78 16.30 27.23
CA GLU A 627 15.64 15.82 26.43
C GLU A 627 15.70 14.30 26.26
N ALA A 628 16.87 13.74 25.95
CA ALA A 628 17.06 12.29 25.79
C ALA A 628 16.76 11.51 27.09
N GLN A 629 17.08 12.09 28.25
CA GLN A 629 16.85 11.49 29.56
C GLN A 629 15.38 11.11 29.81
N ARG A 630 14.41 11.76 29.15
CA ARG A 630 12.98 11.46 29.32
C ARG A 630 12.60 10.09 28.75
N GLU A 631 13.30 9.62 27.73
CA GLU A 631 13.04 8.34 27.04
C GLU A 631 14.16 7.32 27.26
N PHE A 632 15.29 7.71 27.86
CA PHE A 632 16.42 6.84 28.13
C PHE A 632 16.10 5.77 29.19
N ARG A 633 16.53 4.53 28.94
CA ARG A 633 16.39 3.40 29.88
C ARG A 633 17.67 3.27 30.72
N PHE A 634 17.64 3.81 31.93
CA PHE A 634 18.76 3.68 32.88
C PHE A 634 18.91 2.26 33.42
N SER A 635 20.14 1.86 33.69
CA SER A 635 20.41 0.62 34.42
C SER A 635 19.94 0.72 35.88
N GLN A 636 19.56 -0.42 36.48
CA GLN A 636 18.94 -0.44 37.82
C GLN A 636 19.85 0.15 38.90
N ASN A 637 21.17 -0.01 38.76
CA ASN A 637 22.21 0.49 39.66
C ASN A 637 23.22 1.40 38.93
N GLY A 638 22.77 2.08 37.88
CA GLY A 638 23.61 2.94 37.05
C GLY A 638 23.96 4.29 37.68
N THR A 639 24.91 4.98 37.05
CA THR A 639 25.40 6.30 37.47
C THR A 639 24.36 7.41 37.25
N LYS A 640 23.39 7.17 36.37
CA LYS A 640 22.42 8.14 35.84
C LYS A 640 23.06 9.34 35.14
N VAL A 641 24.35 9.24 34.80
CA VAL A 641 25.08 10.26 34.05
C VAL A 641 25.09 9.85 32.59
N LEU A 642 24.53 10.69 31.71
CA LEU A 642 24.54 10.44 30.27
C LEU A 642 25.70 11.17 29.60
N ARG A 643 26.20 10.60 28.49
CA ARG A 643 27.08 11.28 27.55
C ARG A 643 26.57 11.16 26.12
N LEU A 644 26.91 12.15 25.29
CA LEU A 644 26.62 12.13 23.85
C LEU A 644 27.89 11.77 23.07
N VAL A 645 27.81 10.71 22.28
CA VAL A 645 28.95 10.14 21.54
C VAL A 645 28.73 10.30 20.04
N TYR A 646 29.76 10.72 19.31
CA TYR A 646 29.77 10.74 17.85
C TYR A 646 30.21 9.38 17.32
N THR A 647 29.31 8.70 16.59
CA THR A 647 29.47 7.31 16.14
C THR A 647 29.71 7.15 14.63
N GLY A 648 29.69 8.26 13.88
CA GLY A 648 29.93 8.31 12.44
C GLY A 648 28.65 8.23 11.59
N GLN A 649 28.71 8.70 10.35
CA GLN A 649 27.49 8.91 9.55
C GLN A 649 26.96 7.68 8.80
N VAL A 650 27.70 6.57 8.80
CA VAL A 650 27.44 5.39 7.97
C VAL A 650 27.13 4.17 8.85
N SER A 651 25.95 3.55 8.66
CA SER A 651 25.42 2.48 9.53
C SER A 651 26.24 1.19 9.55
N HIS A 652 27.03 0.91 8.51
CA HIS A 652 27.87 -0.29 8.38
C HIS A 652 29.35 -0.06 8.72
N ALA A 653 29.71 1.15 9.18
CA ALA A 653 31.07 1.52 9.56
C ALA A 653 31.06 2.31 10.89
N LEU A 654 30.21 1.88 11.83
CA LEU A 654 30.06 2.58 13.10
C LEU A 654 31.28 2.40 13.98
N ARG A 655 31.83 3.52 14.43
CA ARG A 655 32.94 3.60 15.38
C ARG A 655 32.66 4.73 16.35
N VAL A 656 33.03 4.54 17.60
CA VAL A 656 33.07 5.64 18.56
C VAL A 656 34.26 6.57 18.24
N TYR A 657 33.98 7.80 17.79
CA TYR A 657 35.01 8.77 17.39
C TYR A 657 35.39 9.73 18.52
N GLN A 658 34.39 10.31 19.18
CA GLN A 658 34.58 11.29 20.25
C GLN A 658 33.34 11.40 21.13
N VAL A 659 33.54 11.77 22.40
CA VAL A 659 32.49 12.30 23.25
C VAL A 659 32.33 13.79 22.96
N PHE A 660 31.11 14.26 22.77
CA PHE A 660 30.84 15.69 22.63
C PHE A 660 31.00 16.39 23.97
N ASN A 661 31.67 17.56 23.98
CA ASN A 661 31.76 18.39 25.17
C ASN A 661 30.37 18.91 25.57
N ASN A 662 30.01 18.82 26.85
CA ASN A 662 28.72 19.28 27.39
C ASN A 662 28.42 20.76 27.10
N GLU A 663 29.45 21.59 26.95
CA GLU A 663 29.32 23.03 26.64
C GLU A 663 29.18 23.32 25.13
N LEU A 664 29.45 22.34 24.25
CA LEU A 664 29.36 22.52 22.81
C LEU A 664 27.92 22.87 22.40
N SER A 665 27.77 23.83 21.49
CA SER A 665 26.45 24.32 21.10
C SER A 665 25.64 23.24 20.36
N ALA A 666 24.32 23.24 20.55
CA ALA A 666 23.42 22.32 19.86
C ALA A 666 23.48 22.49 18.34
N MET A 667 23.75 23.72 17.86
CA MET A 667 23.93 24.03 16.44
C MET A 667 25.13 23.30 15.83
N GLU A 668 26.28 23.29 16.53
CA GLU A 668 27.47 22.58 16.05
C GLU A 668 27.26 21.08 16.01
N VAL A 669 26.61 20.52 17.04
CA VAL A 669 26.24 19.10 17.07
C VAL A 669 25.31 18.78 15.89
N TYR A 670 24.25 19.58 15.71
CA TYR A 670 23.28 19.42 14.62
C TYR A 670 23.93 19.46 13.23
N SER A 671 24.82 20.43 13.01
CA SER A 671 25.58 20.54 11.76
C SER A 671 26.46 19.32 11.50
N LYS A 672 27.08 18.76 12.56
CA LYS A 672 27.98 17.60 12.44
C LYS A 672 27.25 16.27 12.21
N ILE A 673 26.08 16.08 12.82
CA ILE A 673 25.31 14.82 12.68
C ILE A 673 24.34 14.82 11.49
N GLY A 674 23.89 16.01 11.07
CA GLY A 674 22.88 16.17 10.02
C GLY A 674 21.57 15.46 10.37
N ASN A 675 20.99 14.76 9.38
CA ASN A 675 19.75 14.00 9.54
C ASN A 675 19.98 12.51 9.86
N SER A 676 21.23 12.08 10.07
CA SER A 676 21.55 10.66 10.28
C SER A 676 21.28 10.24 11.72
N THR A 677 20.41 9.23 11.92
CA THR A 677 20.13 8.67 13.24
C THR A 677 21.35 7.97 13.85
N TYR A 678 22.26 7.45 13.01
CA TYR A 678 23.43 6.68 13.46
C TYR A 678 24.63 7.55 13.84
N ALA A 679 24.58 8.85 13.55
CA ALA A 679 25.70 9.76 13.73
C ALA A 679 26.01 10.09 15.19
N ALA A 680 25.00 10.06 16.06
CA ALA A 680 25.19 10.28 17.49
C ALA A 680 24.37 9.31 18.34
N ARG A 681 24.98 8.93 19.47
CA ARG A 681 24.42 7.99 20.43
C ARG A 681 24.51 8.54 21.84
N VAL A 682 23.42 8.40 22.58
CA VAL A 682 23.31 8.67 24.01
C VAL A 682 23.55 7.36 24.76
N GLU A 683 24.39 7.40 25.77
CA GLU A 683 24.69 6.24 26.62
C GLU A 683 24.94 6.68 28.06
N GLU A 684 24.59 5.80 29.00
CA GLU A 684 24.93 5.97 30.41
C GLU A 684 26.42 5.73 30.61
N VAL A 685 27.09 6.64 31.32
CA VAL A 685 28.53 6.56 31.61
C VAL A 685 28.72 5.52 32.71
N PRO A 686 29.48 4.43 32.49
CA PRO A 686 29.78 3.47 33.53
C PRO A 686 30.54 4.09 34.71
N GLU A 687 30.37 3.54 35.92
CA GLU A 687 31.00 4.04 37.15
C GLU A 687 32.54 4.16 37.01
N ASP A 688 33.17 3.19 36.37
CA ASP A 688 34.61 3.16 36.14
C ASP A 688 35.08 4.16 35.08
N GLU A 689 34.18 4.70 34.25
CA GLU A 689 34.47 5.66 33.19
C GLU A 689 34.16 7.12 33.57
N LEU A 690 33.55 7.40 34.74
CA LEU A 690 33.15 8.75 35.17
C LEU A 690 34.31 9.74 35.26
N THR A 691 35.46 9.27 35.75
CA THR A 691 36.69 10.07 35.85
C THR A 691 37.83 9.35 35.17
N VAL A 692 38.44 10.01 34.19
CA VAL A 692 39.67 9.56 33.52
C VAL A 692 40.83 10.35 34.09
N ARG A 693 41.71 9.69 34.85
CA ARG A 693 42.82 10.34 35.56
C ARG A 693 44.07 10.41 34.67
N ALA A 694 45.10 11.15 35.13
CA ALA A 694 46.40 11.15 34.49
C ALA A 694 46.98 9.72 34.44
N GLY A 695 47.34 9.25 33.25
CA GLY A 695 47.76 7.86 33.02
C GLY A 695 46.62 6.90 32.67
N GLU A 696 45.39 7.39 32.49
CA GLU A 696 44.23 6.63 32.00
C GLU A 696 43.73 7.18 30.65
N TYR A 697 43.03 6.36 29.87
CA TYR A 697 42.46 6.76 28.57
C TYR A 697 41.16 6.01 28.26
N LEU A 698 40.19 6.68 27.63
CA LEU A 698 38.99 6.01 27.09
C LEU A 698 39.28 5.54 25.66
N LEU A 699 39.56 4.26 25.52
CA LEU A 699 39.90 3.63 24.26
C LEU A 699 38.63 3.27 23.48
N PRO A 700 38.44 3.77 22.24
CA PRO A 700 37.36 3.31 21.39
C PRO A 700 37.59 1.86 20.95
N VAL A 701 36.52 1.07 20.99
CA VAL A 701 36.50 -0.35 20.61
C VAL A 701 35.41 -0.59 19.58
N ALA A 702 35.71 -1.36 18.53
CA ALA A 702 34.70 -1.77 17.55
C ALA A 702 35.02 -3.15 16.95
N HIS A 703 34.00 -3.81 16.41
CA HIS A 703 34.11 -5.15 15.84
C HIS A 703 34.32 -5.09 14.33
N PHE A 704 35.12 -6.00 13.79
CA PHE A 704 35.30 -6.18 12.35
C PHE A 704 35.57 -7.66 12.02
N ASP A 705 35.35 -8.03 10.76
CA ASP A 705 35.55 -9.41 10.28
C ASP A 705 36.62 -9.42 9.19
N LYS A 706 37.85 -9.84 9.56
CA LYS A 706 39.08 -9.91 8.74
C LYS A 706 39.60 -8.56 8.24
N ASP A 707 38.71 -7.73 7.69
CA ASP A 707 39.01 -6.42 7.12
C ASP A 707 38.37 -5.32 8.00
N PRO A 708 39.14 -4.35 8.52
CA PRO A 708 38.61 -3.25 9.33
C PRO A 708 37.55 -2.38 8.63
N SER A 709 37.43 -2.43 7.30
CA SER A 709 36.34 -1.81 6.57
C SER A 709 34.99 -2.53 6.73
N ARG A 710 35.00 -3.81 7.15
CA ARG A 710 33.82 -4.65 7.38
C ARG A 710 33.43 -4.63 8.85
N MET A 711 33.11 -3.45 9.36
CA MET A 711 32.72 -3.28 10.75
C MET A 711 31.30 -3.81 10.99
N PHE A 712 31.03 -4.26 12.22
CA PHE A 712 29.70 -4.67 12.64
C PHE A 712 29.54 -4.54 14.16
N GLY A 713 28.38 -4.90 14.68
CA GLY A 713 28.08 -4.81 16.11
C GLY A 713 27.98 -3.38 16.62
N VAL A 714 27.94 -3.23 17.95
CA VAL A 714 27.80 -1.94 18.61
C VAL A 714 29.17 -1.50 19.15
N PRO A 715 29.78 -0.42 18.63
CA PRO A 715 31.08 0.03 19.14
C PRO A 715 30.92 0.67 20.53
N PHE A 716 31.96 0.67 21.36
CA PHE A 716 31.91 1.17 22.73
C PHE A 716 33.25 1.75 23.20
N TYR A 717 33.24 2.47 24.32
CA TYR A 717 34.46 2.83 25.03
C TYR A 717 34.81 1.79 26.08
N ILE A 718 36.11 1.66 26.35
CA ILE A 718 36.63 1.02 27.55
C ILE A 718 37.74 1.85 28.16
N LYS A 719 37.75 2.00 29.49
CA LYS A 719 38.85 2.67 30.17
C LYS A 719 40.07 1.75 30.22
N VAL A 720 41.23 2.30 29.86
CA VAL A 720 42.52 1.64 29.96
C VAL A 720 43.52 2.46 30.78
N ILE A 721 44.46 1.79 31.44
CA ILE A 721 45.47 2.38 32.33
C ILE A 721 46.86 2.10 31.75
N ASN A 722 47.72 3.11 31.73
CA ASN A 722 49.10 2.93 31.25
C ASN A 722 49.84 1.83 32.02
N GLY A 723 50.43 0.88 31.29
CA GLY A 723 51.17 -0.25 31.86
C GLY A 723 50.31 -1.44 32.29
N GLU A 724 48.98 -1.40 32.20
CA GLU A 724 48.16 -2.57 32.50
C GLU A 724 48.25 -3.62 31.38
N THR A 725 48.02 -4.89 31.70
CA THR A 725 48.09 -5.98 30.71
C THR A 725 46.83 -6.05 29.85
N LEU A 726 46.99 -6.44 28.59
CA LEU A 726 45.86 -6.68 27.69
C LEU A 726 44.96 -7.80 28.21
N HIS A 727 45.49 -8.77 28.95
CA HIS A 727 44.66 -9.76 29.64
C HIS A 727 43.59 -9.11 30.52
N SER A 728 43.97 -8.14 31.36
CA SER A 728 43.05 -7.38 32.21
C SER A 728 42.00 -6.60 31.40
N VAL A 729 42.44 -5.93 30.33
CA VAL A 729 41.54 -5.20 29.41
C VAL A 729 40.56 -6.17 28.72
N SER A 730 41.04 -7.32 28.27
CA SER A 730 40.26 -8.33 27.57
C SER A 730 39.16 -8.93 28.45
N GLU A 731 39.44 -9.17 29.74
CA GLU A 731 38.42 -9.63 30.69
C GLU A 731 37.33 -8.57 30.93
N ARG A 732 37.70 -7.28 30.96
CA ARG A 732 36.71 -6.20 31.03
C ARG A 732 35.85 -6.13 29.76
N ILE A 733 36.45 -6.29 28.58
CA ILE A 733 35.71 -6.35 27.30
C ILE A 733 34.77 -7.55 27.29
N ARG A 734 35.23 -8.74 27.68
CA ARG A 734 34.42 -9.96 27.74
C ARG A 734 33.18 -9.79 28.64
N LYS A 735 33.38 -9.24 29.85
CA LYS A 735 32.29 -8.96 30.78
C LYS A 735 31.30 -7.93 30.22
N LYS A 736 31.80 -6.87 29.57
CA LYS A 736 30.96 -5.83 28.96
C LYS A 736 30.13 -6.35 27.78
N LEU A 737 30.68 -7.28 27.01
CA LEU A 737 29.98 -7.92 25.89
C LEU A 737 29.07 -9.08 26.32
N ASP A 738 29.14 -9.52 27.57
CA ASP A 738 28.42 -10.68 28.10
C ASP A 738 28.63 -11.97 27.27
N VAL A 739 29.88 -12.22 26.87
CA VAL A 739 30.27 -13.36 26.01
C VAL A 739 30.95 -14.46 26.83
N SER A 740 30.61 -15.72 26.52
CA SER A 740 31.24 -16.89 27.15
C SER A 740 32.74 -16.98 26.83
N GLU A 741 33.54 -17.53 27.75
CA GLU A 741 35.00 -17.65 27.57
C GLU A 741 35.37 -18.40 26.28
N LYS A 742 34.69 -19.52 26.00
CA LYS A 742 34.90 -20.34 24.78
C LYS A 742 34.67 -19.57 23.49
N GLU A 743 33.73 -18.64 23.48
CA GLU A 743 33.48 -17.80 22.32
C GLU A 743 34.51 -16.69 22.21
N PHE A 744 34.84 -16.07 23.34
CA PHE A 744 35.77 -14.95 23.41
C PHE A 744 37.22 -15.36 23.05
N GLU A 745 37.59 -16.63 23.22
CA GLU A 745 38.87 -17.19 22.75
C GLU A 745 39.10 -17.02 21.24
N LYS A 746 38.02 -16.88 20.45
CA LYS A 746 38.11 -16.68 18.99
C LYS A 746 38.42 -15.23 18.60
N TYR A 747 38.35 -14.29 19.54
CA TYR A 747 38.53 -12.87 19.27
C TYR A 747 40.01 -12.55 19.19
N LYS A 748 40.43 -11.85 18.13
CA LYS A 748 41.77 -11.30 18.03
C LYS A 748 41.72 -9.79 18.24
N PHE A 749 42.66 -9.27 19.02
CA PHE A 749 42.75 -7.86 19.32
C PHE A 749 43.74 -7.19 18.39
N ALA A 750 43.35 -6.08 17.78
CA ALA A 750 44.20 -5.35 16.86
C ALA A 750 44.18 -3.84 17.15
N ILE A 751 45.32 -3.17 17.05
CA ILE A 751 45.35 -1.70 16.97
C ILE A 751 45.09 -1.31 15.53
N ILE A 752 44.06 -0.49 15.32
CA ILE A 752 43.66 -0.01 14.00
C ILE A 752 44.04 1.46 13.86
N LEU A 753 44.72 1.77 12.75
CA LEU A 753 45.12 3.12 12.36
C LEU A 753 44.76 3.33 10.89
N ASN A 754 44.12 4.45 10.56
CA ASN A 754 43.70 4.77 9.18
C ASN A 754 42.94 3.63 8.47
N ASN A 755 42.04 2.98 9.22
CA ASN A 755 41.23 1.86 8.76
C ASN A 755 42.03 0.62 8.30
N ARG A 756 43.25 0.45 8.81
CA ARG A 756 44.11 -0.72 8.57
C ARG A 756 44.61 -1.29 9.89
N VAL A 757 44.79 -2.61 9.92
CA VAL A 757 45.43 -3.27 11.05
C VAL A 757 46.88 -2.80 11.14
N SER A 758 47.22 -2.08 12.20
CA SER A 758 48.60 -1.66 12.47
C SER A 758 49.39 -2.79 13.13
N LYS A 759 48.79 -3.48 14.11
CA LYS A 759 49.35 -4.67 14.75
C LYS A 759 48.27 -5.48 15.45
N TYR A 760 48.43 -6.80 15.48
CA TYR A 760 47.70 -7.67 16.39
C TYR A 760 48.38 -7.68 17.76
N LEU A 761 47.60 -7.92 18.80
CA LEU A 761 48.05 -7.92 20.19
C LEU A 761 47.80 -9.30 20.84
N ASP A 762 48.77 -9.72 21.61
CA ASP A 762 48.73 -10.88 22.50
C ASP A 762 48.37 -10.47 23.93
N LYS A 763 47.87 -11.42 24.73
CA LYS A 763 47.40 -11.16 26.10
C LYS A 763 48.51 -10.65 27.05
N GLU A 764 49.77 -10.89 26.73
CA GLU A 764 50.95 -10.43 27.48
C GLU A 764 51.35 -8.99 27.15
N ASN A 765 50.82 -8.40 26.08
CA ASN A 765 51.11 -7.00 25.77
C ASN A 765 50.57 -6.07 26.87
N VAL A 766 51.29 -4.97 27.10
CA VAL A 766 50.89 -3.92 28.03
C VAL A 766 50.36 -2.70 27.29
N VAL A 767 49.38 -2.02 27.87
CA VAL A 767 48.83 -0.78 27.34
C VAL A 767 49.89 0.31 27.42
N ASN A 768 50.25 0.89 26.28
CA ASN A 768 51.14 2.04 26.19
C ASN A 768 50.35 3.24 25.67
N LEU A 769 50.06 4.21 26.54
CA LEU A 769 49.26 5.38 26.14
C LEU A 769 49.95 6.26 25.10
N ASN A 770 51.28 6.22 24.97
CA ASN A 770 51.98 6.96 23.91
C ASN A 770 51.72 6.35 22.51
N GLU A 771 51.46 5.05 22.44
CA GLU A 771 51.06 4.37 21.19
C GLU A 771 49.59 4.61 20.83
N LEU A 772 48.77 4.96 21.84
CA LEU A 772 47.36 5.29 21.70
C LEU A 772 47.11 6.81 21.61
N ALA A 773 48.16 7.62 21.80
CA ALA A 773 48.11 9.07 21.64
C ALA A 773 47.77 9.43 20.18
N GLN A 774 47.19 10.63 19.97
CA GLN A 774 46.82 11.10 18.64
C GLN A 774 48.04 11.10 17.70
N ALA A 775 48.03 10.22 16.70
CA ALA A 775 49.06 10.22 15.67
C ALA A 775 48.75 11.36 14.68
N HIS A 776 49.62 12.37 14.61
CA HIS A 776 49.57 13.40 13.57
C HIS A 776 50.18 12.85 12.28
N PHE A 777 49.33 12.43 11.33
CA PHE A 777 49.75 12.21 9.95
C PHE A 777 49.06 13.23 9.04
N THR A 778 49.85 14.02 8.33
CA THR A 778 49.39 14.86 7.20
C THR A 778 48.15 15.73 7.49
N GLY A 779 48.09 16.37 8.66
CA GLY A 779 47.03 17.35 8.98
C GLY A 779 45.63 16.77 9.29
N LEU A 780 45.45 15.44 9.30
CA LEU A 780 44.22 14.78 9.73
C LEU A 780 44.47 14.02 11.05
N VAL A 781 43.76 14.40 12.10
CA VAL A 781 43.84 13.72 13.41
C VAL A 781 43.02 12.43 13.35
N SER A 782 43.68 11.27 13.34
CA SER A 782 43.03 9.96 13.46
C SER A 782 43.57 9.26 14.69
N ALA A 783 42.75 9.19 15.74
CA ALA A 783 43.11 8.47 16.95
C ALA A 783 43.12 6.95 16.67
N PRO A 784 44.14 6.20 17.12
CA PRO A 784 44.10 4.75 17.14
C PRO A 784 42.86 4.22 17.87
N TRP A 785 42.39 3.04 17.50
CA TRP A 785 41.31 2.34 18.20
C TRP A 785 41.57 0.84 18.28
N LEU A 786 40.89 0.17 19.20
CA LEU A 786 41.02 -1.26 19.41
C LEU A 786 39.97 -2.00 18.57
N GLY A 787 40.43 -2.75 17.59
CA GLY A 787 39.62 -3.64 16.79
C GLY A 787 39.47 -5.02 17.43
N LEU A 788 38.24 -5.52 17.44
CA LEU A 788 37.90 -6.89 17.79
C LEU A 788 37.66 -7.66 16.49
N ASP A 789 38.66 -8.40 16.02
CA ASP A 789 38.53 -9.24 14.84
C ASP A 789 37.85 -10.55 15.22
N HIS A 790 36.63 -10.73 14.73
CA HIS A 790 35.89 -11.98 14.85
C HIS A 790 34.81 -12.08 13.78
N MET A 791 34.32 -13.29 13.57
CA MET A 791 33.27 -13.54 12.58
C MET A 791 31.97 -12.82 12.98
N ASN A 792 31.34 -12.15 12.02
CA ASN A 792 30.00 -11.65 12.23
C ASN A 792 28.98 -12.79 12.19
N LYS A 793 28.54 -13.25 13.38
CA LYS A 793 27.54 -14.32 13.50
C LYS A 793 26.19 -13.95 12.89
N SER A 794 25.87 -12.66 12.72
CA SER A 794 24.65 -12.22 12.03
C SER A 794 24.72 -12.43 10.51
N ARG A 795 25.92 -12.71 9.96
CA ARG A 795 26.14 -13.09 8.55
C ARG A 795 26.32 -14.60 8.36
N GLY A 796 26.36 -15.36 9.46
CA GLY A 796 26.84 -16.73 9.50
C GLY A 796 25.77 -17.81 9.54
N THR A 797 24.61 -17.64 8.90
CA THR A 797 23.80 -18.73 8.31
C THR A 797 22.66 -18.11 7.50
N ARG A 798 22.69 -18.28 6.17
CA ARG A 798 21.67 -17.81 5.20
C ARG A 798 21.62 -16.28 5.00
N GLY A 799 21.27 -15.92 3.76
CA GLY A 799 21.18 -14.55 3.28
C GLY A 799 20.20 -13.70 4.09
N SER A 800 20.37 -12.39 3.90
CA SER A 800 19.47 -11.32 4.33
C SER A 800 17.99 -11.69 4.15
N HIS A 801 17.35 -12.12 5.24
CA HIS A 801 15.91 -11.97 5.44
C HIS A 801 15.67 -11.17 6.71
N THR A 802 15.02 -10.04 6.51
CA THR A 802 14.10 -9.38 7.43
C THR A 802 13.39 -10.39 8.34
N THR A 803 13.62 -10.28 9.65
CA THR A 803 12.75 -10.75 10.76
C THR A 803 11.75 -11.88 10.44
N GLU A 804 12.20 -13.13 10.47
CA GLU A 804 11.32 -14.28 10.64
C GLU A 804 11.53 -14.88 12.04
N LYS A 805 10.43 -14.98 12.81
CA LYS A 805 10.39 -15.63 14.12
C LYS A 805 10.59 -17.14 13.93
N ALA A 806 11.44 -17.75 14.76
CA ALA A 806 11.70 -19.18 14.74
C ALA A 806 10.42 -20.00 15.01
N ILE A 807 10.14 -20.98 14.15
CA ILE A 807 9.19 -22.06 14.41
C ILE A 807 9.92 -23.12 15.24
N VAL A 808 9.40 -23.38 16.44
CA VAL A 808 9.84 -24.48 17.30
C VAL A 808 9.07 -25.73 16.86
N ILE A 809 9.78 -26.75 16.39
CA ILE A 809 9.21 -28.09 16.22
C ILE A 809 9.59 -28.88 17.46
N HIS A 810 8.58 -29.29 18.23
CA HIS A 810 8.74 -30.26 19.32
C HIS A 810 8.69 -31.67 18.71
N ASN A 811 9.70 -32.48 19.00
CA ASN A 811 9.64 -33.93 18.80
C ASN A 811 8.70 -34.56 19.82
#